data_AF-A0A135SQ69-F1
#
_entry.id   AF-A0A135SQ69-F1
#
_cell.length_a   1.000
_cell.length_b   1.000
_cell.length_c   1.000
_cell.angle_alpha   90.00
_cell.angle_beta   90.00
_cell.angle_gamma   90.00
#
_symmetry.space_group_name_H-M   'P 1'
#
loop_
_entity.id
_entity.type
_entity.pdbx_description
1 polymer ?
#
loop_
_entity_poly.entity_id
_entity_poly.type
_entity_poly.pdbx_seq_one_letter_code
_entity_poly.pdbx_strand_id
1 'polypeptide(L)'
;MDDGIEWPREPGTYCNASVQRYFHISWCCTEAAAVSAHASPGSNVQDDGQEVPFLATCTPASTPEAGSGTFPQPTWMYLNPPGSSRSKVTLFQNQRAGASHFTLGLPSRIRKHVIVSGLRLSWTAHLPTLAVATRFFDTFSPDTSSSGKTSLNIVIPSRPPSPSSPLVYLSCHPQSNDEYPSDESLPYLAPTYSTASYDRASPVTMSKTFTTGDVASHNKPDDLFIIVDGDVYDLTKFQDDHPGGKKILQRVAGKDASKQFWKYHNESILKKYKAKLHVGSLDSKPKPVEAAPAAAAPVPKKAAPAKVVVSSTEESEPMDPFGDLVPYADPNWYQAYHTPYYNETHAALRTEIREWVETAVEPFVGEWDEKKEVDPAIYKQMGERGYLAGLLGVHYPTQYTNNTVASVAPENWDLFHEMLLTDELSRAASGGFVWNVIGGFGIGCPPLVKFGQKALVDRILPGILNGDKRICLAITEPDAGSDVANLTCEAKLSEDGKHFIVNGEKKWITNGIWCDYFTTAVRTGGEGMNGVSLLLIERGPGVTTRRMDCQGVWSSGTTYITFEDVKVPVENLLGKKNQGFRVIMTNFNHERIGIIIQCLRFSRVCYEESVKYANKRRTFGKKLYEHPVIRLKLAHMARQIEASYAWLENLIFQCQKMGETEAMLKLGGAIAGLKAQSTVTFEFCAREASQIFGGLSYSRGGQGGKVERLYRDVRAYAIPGGSEEIMLDLSIRQSMRVHKALGMKL
;
A
#
# COMPACT_ATOMS: atom_id res chain seq x y z
N MET A 1 38.19 3.69 27.24
CA MET A 1 37.40 4.81 27.80
C MET A 1 35.99 4.30 27.87
N ASP A 2 35.63 3.85 29.06
CA ASP A 2 34.32 3.31 29.38
C ASP A 2 33.44 4.46 29.85
N ASP A 3 32.21 4.52 29.35
CA ASP A 3 31.13 5.29 29.97
C ASP A 3 29.83 4.51 29.77
N GLY A 4 29.28 4.02 30.88
CA GLY A 4 28.16 3.08 30.88
C GLY A 4 26.82 3.79 31.00
N ILE A 5 26.02 3.78 29.93
CA ILE A 5 24.57 4.03 30.05
C ILE A 5 23.90 2.72 30.44
N GLU A 6 23.73 2.49 31.75
CA GLU A 6 22.88 1.42 32.26
C GLU A 6 21.41 1.67 31.92
N TRP A 7 20.69 0.60 31.59
CA TRP A 7 19.25 0.62 31.34
C TRP A 7 18.59 -0.10 32.52
N PRO A 8 17.74 0.58 33.32
CA PRO A 8 17.16 -0.02 34.50
C PRO A 8 16.24 -1.19 34.12
N ARG A 9 16.30 -2.26 34.93
CA ARG A 9 15.36 -3.37 34.86
C ARG A 9 14.07 -2.97 35.58
N GLU A 10 12.92 -3.24 34.97
CA GLU A 10 11.63 -3.24 35.69
C GLU A 10 11.09 -4.68 35.77
N PRO A 11 10.58 -5.13 36.93
CA PRO A 11 9.92 -6.42 37.06
C PRO A 11 8.49 -6.36 36.50
N GLY A 12 8.05 -7.42 35.82
CA GLY A 12 6.73 -7.47 35.20
C GLY A 12 5.58 -7.51 36.22
N THR A 13 4.68 -6.52 36.15
CA THR A 13 3.40 -6.53 36.87
C THR A 13 2.25 -6.91 35.94
N TYR A 14 1.51 -7.94 36.31
CA TYR A 14 0.28 -8.35 35.61
C TYR A 14 -0.76 -7.22 35.63
N CYS A 15 -1.33 -6.89 34.47
CA CYS A 15 -2.51 -6.03 34.38
C CYS A 15 -3.73 -6.88 33.98
N ASN A 16 -4.75 -6.91 34.84
CA ASN A 16 -5.96 -7.70 34.64
C ASN A 16 -6.91 -6.96 33.69
N ALA A 17 -7.33 -7.58 32.59
CA ALA A 17 -8.15 -6.92 31.57
C ALA A 17 -9.59 -6.67 32.07
N SER A 18 -9.89 -5.44 32.48
CA SER A 18 -11.24 -4.99 32.81
C SER A 18 -12.03 -4.59 31.56
N VAL A 19 -13.10 -5.33 31.27
CA VAL A 19 -13.93 -5.10 30.07
C VAL A 19 -14.77 -3.82 30.22
N GLN A 20 -14.31 -2.71 29.62
CA GLN A 20 -15.13 -1.52 29.43
C GLN A 20 -15.93 -1.60 28.13
N ARG A 21 -17.26 -1.66 28.24
CA ARG A 21 -18.17 -1.50 27.09
C ARG A 21 -18.33 -0.02 26.77
N TYR A 22 -17.83 0.42 25.62
CA TYR A 22 -18.17 1.73 25.08
C TYR A 22 -19.52 1.68 24.35
N PHE A 23 -20.48 2.48 24.81
CA PHE A 23 -21.71 2.76 24.06
C PHE A 23 -21.42 3.80 22.97
N HIS A 24 -21.60 3.44 21.70
CA HIS A 24 -21.66 4.41 20.62
C HIS A 24 -23.08 4.98 20.50
N ILE A 25 -23.23 6.28 20.71
CA ILE A 25 -24.47 6.99 20.43
C ILE A 25 -24.55 7.21 18.91
N SER A 26 -25.53 6.59 18.26
CA SER A 26 -25.85 6.88 16.86
C SER A 26 -26.83 8.05 16.79
N TRP A 27 -26.53 9.06 15.95
CA TRP A 27 -27.52 10.07 15.58
C TRP A 27 -28.50 9.48 14.58
N CYS A 28 -29.80 9.57 14.88
CA CYS A 28 -30.86 9.07 14.03
C CYS A 28 -31.67 10.24 13.48
N CYS A 29 -31.86 10.29 12.15
CA CYS A 29 -32.70 11.27 11.48
C CYS A 29 -33.78 10.56 10.65
N THR A 30 -34.90 10.25 11.29
CA THR A 30 -36.22 10.41 10.68
C THR A 30 -36.46 11.92 10.44
N GLU A 31 -37.36 12.38 9.56
CA GLU A 31 -38.39 11.69 8.77
C GLU A 31 -38.70 12.48 7.50
N ALA A 32 -39.09 11.80 6.40
CA ALA A 32 -39.73 12.43 5.23
C ALA A 32 -40.41 11.35 4.37
N ALA A 33 -41.66 11.01 4.68
CA ALA A 33 -42.42 10.03 3.90
C ALA A 33 -43.10 10.67 2.68
N ALA A 34 -43.00 10.01 1.52
CA ALA A 34 -43.83 10.28 0.35
C ALA A 34 -44.38 8.94 -0.18
N VAL A 35 -45.68 8.72 -0.01
CA VAL A 35 -46.35 7.46 -0.37
C VAL A 35 -46.90 7.55 -1.80
N SER A 36 -46.60 6.55 -2.62
CA SER A 36 -47.42 6.16 -3.76
C SER A 36 -47.27 4.65 -4.00
N ALA A 37 -48.34 3.98 -4.42
CA ALA A 37 -48.48 2.53 -4.34
C ALA A 37 -48.17 1.79 -5.66
N HIS A 38 -47.95 0.48 -5.56
CA HIS A 38 -47.82 -0.42 -6.71
C HIS A 38 -49.15 -0.60 -7.46
N ALA A 39 -49.07 -0.64 -8.80
CA ALA A 39 -50.05 -1.31 -9.66
C ALA A 39 -49.33 -1.86 -10.92
N SER A 40 -49.64 -3.11 -11.29
CA SER A 40 -49.14 -3.85 -12.46
C SER A 40 -49.97 -5.13 -12.64
N PRO A 41 -50.07 -5.73 -13.85
CA PRO A 41 -49.94 -5.17 -15.20
C PRO A 41 -51.17 -5.48 -16.09
N GLY A 42 -51.28 -4.91 -17.30
CA GLY A 42 -52.37 -5.29 -18.24
C GLY A 42 -52.30 -4.72 -19.66
N SER A 43 -52.17 -5.63 -20.64
CA SER A 43 -52.61 -5.56 -22.07
C SER A 43 -52.42 -4.29 -22.93
N ASN A 44 -51.75 -4.48 -24.08
CA ASN A 44 -51.86 -3.59 -25.25
C ASN A 44 -53.24 -3.74 -25.95
N VAL A 45 -53.77 -2.64 -26.50
CA VAL A 45 -54.68 -2.62 -27.67
C VAL A 45 -54.30 -1.40 -28.53
N GLN A 46 -54.37 -1.54 -29.85
CA GLN A 46 -54.35 -0.44 -30.83
C GLN A 46 -55.77 -0.22 -31.35
N ASP A 47 -56.19 1.02 -31.61
CA ASP A 47 -56.83 1.36 -32.90
C ASP A 47 -56.86 2.89 -33.15
N ASP A 48 -57.21 3.26 -34.38
CA ASP A 48 -57.24 4.63 -34.91
C ASP A 48 -58.51 5.45 -34.55
N GLY A 49 -58.47 6.77 -34.78
CA GLY A 49 -59.66 7.64 -34.74
C GLY A 49 -59.36 9.14 -34.89
N GLN A 50 -59.90 9.79 -35.93
CA GLN A 50 -59.81 11.24 -36.14
C GLN A 50 -61.04 11.96 -35.56
N GLU A 51 -60.87 13.19 -35.05
CA GLU A 51 -61.54 14.39 -35.59
C GLU A 51 -61.04 15.71 -34.96
N VAL A 52 -61.52 16.84 -35.51
CA VAL A 52 -61.12 18.25 -35.28
C VAL A 52 -62.37 19.13 -35.51
N PRO A 53 -62.38 20.47 -35.28
CA PRO A 53 -61.44 21.36 -34.59
C PRO A 53 -62.13 22.31 -33.56
N PHE A 54 -61.39 23.25 -32.96
CA PHE A 54 -61.87 24.65 -32.83
C PHE A 54 -60.69 25.65 -32.71
N LEU A 55 -60.88 26.89 -33.15
CA LEU A 55 -59.83 27.92 -33.24
C LEU A 55 -59.79 28.85 -32.01
N ALA A 56 -58.59 29.30 -31.66
CA ALA A 56 -58.33 30.70 -31.26
C ALA A 56 -56.86 31.07 -31.58
N THR A 57 -56.65 32.19 -32.27
CA THR A 57 -55.33 32.72 -32.64
C THR A 57 -54.98 33.96 -31.83
N CYS A 58 -53.68 34.23 -31.62
CA CYS A 58 -53.05 35.53 -31.98
C CYS A 58 -51.56 35.59 -31.64
N THR A 59 -50.75 36.00 -32.61
CA THR A 59 -49.50 36.75 -32.41
C THR A 59 -49.72 38.18 -32.93
N PRO A 60 -48.92 39.16 -32.49
CA PRO A 60 -48.00 39.76 -33.46
C PRO A 60 -46.62 40.08 -32.87
N ALA A 61 -45.71 40.58 -33.69
CA ALA A 61 -44.36 41.01 -33.29
C ALA A 61 -44.00 42.36 -33.93
N SER A 62 -43.30 43.22 -33.17
CA SER A 62 -42.40 44.25 -33.70
C SER A 62 -41.54 44.89 -32.59
N THR A 63 -40.31 45.26 -32.94
CA THR A 63 -39.41 46.17 -32.21
C THR A 63 -39.43 47.53 -32.92
N PRO A 64 -39.08 48.68 -32.27
CA PRO A 64 -37.67 49.05 -32.13
C PRO A 64 -37.24 49.88 -30.88
N GLU A 65 -35.92 49.83 -30.65
CA GLU A 65 -35.01 50.87 -30.12
C GLU A 65 -35.05 51.47 -28.67
N ALA A 66 -33.81 51.53 -28.13
CA ALA A 66 -33.21 52.56 -27.26
C ALA A 66 -33.84 52.93 -25.88
N GLY A 67 -33.20 52.43 -24.81
CA GLY A 67 -33.31 52.98 -23.45
C GLY A 67 -32.17 52.48 -22.55
N SER A 68 -31.42 53.39 -21.91
CA SER A 68 -30.25 53.05 -21.08
C SER A 68 -30.62 52.72 -19.63
N GLY A 69 -30.02 51.65 -19.06
CA GLY A 69 -30.21 51.30 -17.65
C GLY A 69 -29.27 50.19 -17.16
N THR A 70 -28.20 50.57 -16.45
CA THR A 70 -27.19 49.64 -15.90
C THR A 70 -27.39 49.39 -14.41
N PHE A 71 -27.50 48.13 -13.98
CA PHE A 71 -27.34 47.66 -12.59
C PHE A 71 -26.94 46.17 -12.57
N PRO A 72 -26.44 45.58 -11.45
CA PRO A 72 -25.04 45.16 -11.46
C PRO A 72 -24.79 43.64 -11.34
N GLN A 73 -23.57 43.23 -11.71
CA GLN A 73 -22.97 41.92 -11.43
C GLN A 73 -22.44 41.84 -9.98
N PRO A 74 -22.42 40.65 -9.34
CA PRO A 74 -21.84 40.46 -8.00
C PRO A 74 -20.31 40.45 -8.04
N THR A 75 -19.68 41.22 -7.16
CA THR A 75 -18.22 41.30 -7.02
C THR A 75 -17.65 40.22 -6.11
N TRP A 76 -16.53 39.61 -6.54
CA TRP A 76 -15.63 38.86 -5.67
C TRP A 76 -14.37 39.67 -5.41
N MET A 77 -13.97 39.82 -4.15
CA MET A 77 -12.76 40.56 -3.78
C MET A 77 -11.49 39.72 -3.99
N TYR A 78 -10.55 40.28 -4.75
CA TYR A 78 -9.13 39.95 -4.66
C TYR A 78 -8.37 41.22 -4.25
N LEU A 79 -7.47 41.10 -3.28
CA LEU A 79 -6.60 42.19 -2.82
C LEU A 79 -5.18 41.96 -3.34
N ASN A 80 -4.70 42.85 -4.21
CA ASN A 80 -3.28 42.94 -4.58
C ASN A 80 -2.60 44.07 -3.79
N PRO A 81 -1.33 43.93 -3.39
CA PRO A 81 -0.61 44.94 -2.62
C PRO A 81 -0.02 46.06 -3.51
N PRO A 82 0.04 47.32 -3.03
CA PRO A 82 0.76 48.40 -3.70
C PRO A 82 2.26 48.38 -3.37
N GLY A 83 3.08 48.85 -4.31
CA GLY A 83 4.54 48.84 -4.23
C GLY A 83 5.20 50.01 -3.48
N SER A 84 6.53 49.94 -3.39
CA SER A 84 7.41 50.80 -2.61
C SER A 84 7.42 52.30 -2.97
N SER A 85 7.72 53.14 -1.97
CA SER A 85 8.65 54.26 -2.16
C SER A 85 9.59 54.42 -0.95
N ARG A 86 10.75 55.06 -1.14
CA ARG A 86 11.89 55.03 -0.20
C ARG A 86 11.85 56.18 0.82
N SER A 87 12.39 55.94 2.01
CA SER A 87 13.16 56.96 2.75
C SER A 87 14.22 56.31 3.65
N LYS A 88 15.29 57.06 3.93
CA LYS A 88 16.50 56.61 4.66
C LYS A 88 16.40 56.98 6.15
N VAL A 89 17.13 56.25 7.00
CA VAL A 89 18.15 56.79 7.94
C VAL A 89 18.91 55.62 8.57
N THR A 90 20.07 55.87 9.17
CA THR A 90 21.14 54.89 9.45
C THR A 90 21.55 54.89 10.93
N LEU A 91 22.25 53.81 11.36
CA LEU A 91 23.06 53.71 12.61
C LEU A 91 22.25 53.60 13.94
N PHE A 92 22.79 53.13 15.09
CA PHE A 92 24.16 52.68 15.47
C PHE A 92 24.07 51.51 16.49
N GLN A 93 25.21 50.85 16.79
CA GLN A 93 25.38 49.85 17.87
C GLN A 93 25.70 50.48 19.24
N ASN A 94 25.23 49.89 20.35
CA ASN A 94 25.97 49.59 21.61
C ASN A 94 25.00 49.03 22.68
N GLN A 95 25.26 47.88 23.31
CA GLN A 95 26.16 47.54 24.44
C GLN A 95 25.64 47.79 25.87
N ARG A 96 25.42 46.66 26.56
CA ARG A 96 25.71 46.34 27.99
C ARG A 96 25.13 47.16 29.18
N ALA A 97 24.41 46.38 30.00
CA ALA A 97 24.54 46.27 31.46
C ALA A 97 23.95 47.37 32.38
N GLY A 98 23.55 46.95 33.58
CA GLY A 98 23.06 47.79 34.68
C GLY A 98 21.94 47.11 35.46
N ALA A 99 22.05 47.04 36.78
CA ALA A 99 21.01 46.53 37.69
C ALA A 99 20.84 47.50 38.87
N SER A 100 19.64 47.56 39.48
CA SER A 100 19.45 47.68 40.94
C SER A 100 17.99 47.82 41.38
N HIS A 101 17.76 47.44 42.64
CA HIS A 101 16.49 47.35 43.39
C HIS A 101 15.63 48.62 43.49
N PHE A 102 14.34 48.39 43.77
CA PHE A 102 13.65 49.03 44.91
C PHE A 102 12.89 47.97 45.74
N THR A 103 12.33 48.33 46.90
CA THR A 103 12.20 47.42 48.06
C THR A 103 10.93 47.60 48.89
N LEU A 104 10.41 46.48 49.46
CA LEU A 104 9.55 46.36 50.67
C LEU A 104 8.18 47.10 50.73
N GLY A 105 7.11 46.59 51.35
CA GLY A 105 6.86 45.28 51.97
C GLY A 105 5.70 45.30 53.00
N LEU A 106 5.33 44.11 53.54
CA LEU A 106 4.55 43.90 54.78
C LEU A 106 3.00 44.22 54.71
N PRO A 107 2.17 43.87 55.74
CA PRO A 107 1.72 42.48 55.90
C PRO A 107 0.22 42.28 56.31
N SER A 108 -0.18 41.01 56.38
CA SER A 108 -1.46 40.50 56.95
C SER A 108 -1.77 40.91 58.40
N ARG A 109 -3.06 40.88 58.83
CA ARG A 109 -3.55 40.08 59.99
C ARG A 109 -5.06 40.16 60.36
N ILE A 110 -5.52 39.09 61.05
CA ILE A 110 -6.53 39.05 62.17
C ILE A 110 -8.04 39.13 61.78
N ARG A 111 -8.99 38.35 62.36
CA ARG A 111 -8.93 37.24 63.37
C ARG A 111 -10.06 36.20 63.18
N LYS A 112 -9.88 35.01 63.79
CA LYS A 112 -10.94 34.01 64.07
C LYS A 112 -11.64 34.30 65.42
N HIS A 113 -12.83 33.74 65.63
CA HIS A 113 -13.31 33.22 66.92
C HIS A 113 -13.96 31.83 66.74
N VAL A 114 -14.20 31.11 67.84
CA VAL A 114 -14.41 29.64 67.87
C VAL A 114 -15.48 29.25 68.90
N ILE A 115 -16.33 28.27 68.57
CA ILE A 115 -17.07 27.40 69.50
C ILE A 115 -16.91 25.93 69.02
N VAL A 116 -17.19 24.95 69.89
CA VAL A 116 -16.58 23.60 69.90
C VAL A 116 -17.62 22.45 69.89
N SER A 117 -17.16 21.23 69.59
CA SER A 117 -17.85 19.91 69.61
C SER A 117 -18.71 19.56 68.38
N GLY A 118 -18.85 18.29 67.97
CA GLY A 118 -18.25 17.05 68.51
C GLY A 118 -18.59 15.79 67.67
N LEU A 119 -18.07 14.63 68.12
CA LEU A 119 -18.24 13.26 67.61
C LEU A 119 -17.64 12.87 66.23
N ARG A 120 -17.06 11.66 66.20
CA ARG A 120 -16.92 10.74 65.06
C ARG A 120 -17.76 9.49 65.37
N LEU A 121 -18.18 8.73 64.36
CA LEU A 121 -18.34 7.27 64.47
C LEU A 121 -18.36 6.59 63.09
N SER A 122 -18.34 5.26 63.08
CA SER A 122 -18.22 4.36 61.91
C SER A 122 -19.41 3.36 61.84
N TRP A 123 -19.17 2.10 61.43
CA TRP A 123 -20.13 0.97 61.22
C TRP A 123 -20.92 1.04 59.89
N THR A 124 -21.21 -0.02 59.11
CA THR A 124 -21.24 -1.52 59.19
C THR A 124 -22.48 -2.20 59.83
N ALA A 125 -22.83 -3.40 59.32
CA ALA A 125 -23.99 -4.28 59.68
C ALA A 125 -25.40 -3.77 59.26
N HIS A 126 -26.45 -4.58 59.04
CA HIS A 126 -26.62 -6.04 58.83
C HIS A 126 -27.99 -6.37 58.13
N LEU A 127 -28.21 -7.64 57.77
CA LEU A 127 -29.50 -8.28 57.38
C LEU A 127 -30.41 -8.51 58.62
N PRO A 128 -31.76 -8.71 58.55
CA PRO A 128 -32.32 -10.05 58.21
C PRO A 128 -33.82 -10.20 57.73
N THR A 129 -34.12 -11.43 57.24
CA THR A 129 -35.35 -12.27 57.33
C THR A 129 -36.80 -11.82 56.99
N LEU A 130 -37.35 -12.54 55.99
CA LEU A 130 -38.69 -13.13 55.76
C LEU A 130 -39.88 -13.03 56.77
N ALA A 131 -41.08 -12.91 56.18
CA ALA A 131 -42.31 -13.70 56.42
C ALA A 131 -43.04 -13.87 55.04
N VAL A 132 -43.64 -14.98 54.56
CA VAL A 132 -44.58 -16.01 55.10
C VAL A 132 -46.05 -15.53 55.14
N ALA A 133 -47.09 -16.18 54.58
CA ALA A 133 -47.26 -17.20 53.51
C ALA A 133 -48.78 -17.42 53.16
N THR A 134 -49.12 -18.26 52.15
CA THR A 134 -50.43 -18.99 51.95
C THR A 134 -51.71 -18.17 51.57
N ARG A 135 -52.80 -18.68 50.95
CA ARG A 135 -53.21 -20.01 50.35
C ARG A 135 -54.49 -19.91 49.46
N PHE A 136 -54.71 -20.92 48.58
CA PHE A 136 -56.02 -21.46 48.07
C PHE A 136 -56.97 -20.56 47.20
N PHE A 137 -57.90 -21.07 46.36
CA PHE A 137 -58.26 -22.44 45.85
C PHE A 137 -59.06 -22.35 44.51
N ASP A 138 -59.08 -23.44 43.72
CA ASP A 138 -60.15 -24.06 42.86
C ASP A 138 -61.16 -23.21 42.03
N THR A 139 -61.72 -23.64 40.88
CA THR A 139 -61.85 -24.94 40.13
C THR A 139 -61.49 -24.72 38.62
N PHE A 140 -61.83 -25.47 37.54
CA PHE A 140 -62.62 -26.71 37.25
C PHE A 140 -62.17 -27.37 35.90
N SER A 141 -63.03 -28.18 35.27
CA SER A 141 -62.89 -28.91 33.98
C SER A 141 -64.29 -29.34 33.46
N PRO A 142 -64.53 -30.01 32.28
CA PRO A 142 -63.65 -30.95 31.56
C PRO A 142 -63.68 -30.97 29.99
N ASP A 143 -62.80 -31.82 29.43
CA ASP A 143 -62.94 -32.63 28.18
C ASP A 143 -63.10 -31.98 26.76
N THR A 144 -62.60 -32.56 25.64
CA THR A 144 -61.87 -33.84 25.41
C THR A 144 -60.94 -33.77 24.16
N SER A 145 -59.83 -34.54 24.17
CA SER A 145 -59.07 -35.10 23.00
C SER A 145 -58.43 -34.16 21.94
N SER A 146 -57.32 -34.48 21.27
CA SER A 146 -56.27 -35.51 21.48
C SER A 146 -54.97 -35.12 20.73
N SER A 147 -53.80 -35.57 21.24
CA SER A 147 -52.47 -35.69 20.58
C SER A 147 -51.93 -34.55 19.66
N GLY A 148 -50.70 -34.05 19.82
CA GLY A 148 -49.64 -34.39 20.76
C GLY A 148 -48.28 -33.85 20.26
N LYS A 149 -47.62 -33.01 21.06
CA LYS A 149 -46.26 -32.48 20.80
C LYS A 149 -45.51 -32.37 22.12
N THR A 150 -44.20 -32.56 22.09
CA THR A 150 -43.33 -32.42 23.27
C THR A 150 -42.10 -31.59 22.91
N SER A 151 -41.79 -30.59 23.74
CA SER A 151 -40.58 -29.78 23.69
C SER A 151 -39.79 -29.96 24.99
N LEU A 152 -38.46 -29.96 24.91
CA LEU A 152 -37.57 -30.24 26.04
C LEU A 152 -36.93 -28.96 26.57
N ASN A 153 -36.78 -28.85 27.89
CA ASN A 153 -36.18 -27.68 28.56
C ASN A 153 -34.66 -27.79 28.72
N ILE A 154 -34.02 -26.63 28.86
CA ILE A 154 -32.57 -26.46 29.06
C ILE A 154 -32.25 -26.39 30.56
N VAL A 155 -31.09 -26.93 30.97
CA VAL A 155 -30.52 -26.80 32.33
C VAL A 155 -29.06 -26.38 32.23
N ILE A 156 -28.58 -25.57 33.19
CA ILE A 156 -27.21 -25.04 33.26
C ILE A 156 -26.56 -25.45 34.60
N PRO A 157 -25.34 -26.04 34.59
CA PRO A 157 -24.50 -26.21 35.78
C PRO A 157 -23.23 -25.32 35.75
N SER A 158 -22.50 -25.24 36.87
CA SER A 158 -21.38 -24.31 37.13
C SER A 158 -20.00 -24.98 37.30
N ARG A 159 -18.95 -24.15 37.13
CA ARG A 159 -17.47 -24.40 37.21
C ARG A 159 -16.95 -24.88 38.59
N PRO A 160 -15.64 -25.25 38.74
CA PRO A 160 -14.63 -25.82 37.81
C PRO A 160 -13.86 -27.05 38.42
N PRO A 161 -12.90 -27.71 37.71
CA PRO A 161 -11.45 -27.43 37.90
C PRO A 161 -10.56 -27.73 36.66
N SER A 162 -9.22 -27.81 36.84
CA SER A 162 -8.18 -28.25 35.88
C SER A 162 -6.93 -28.76 36.64
N PRO A 163 -5.82 -29.23 36.02
CA PRO A 163 -5.57 -29.62 34.62
C PRO A 163 -4.86 -30.99 34.44
N SER A 164 -5.00 -31.64 33.26
CA SER A 164 -3.96 -32.50 32.64
C SER A 164 -4.38 -32.98 31.23
N SER A 165 -3.39 -33.33 30.39
CA SER A 165 -3.50 -33.79 28.99
C SER A 165 -3.25 -35.32 28.89
N PRO A 166 -3.32 -35.98 27.72
CA PRO A 166 -3.81 -35.55 26.39
C PRO A 166 -4.88 -36.51 25.79
N LEU A 167 -5.53 -36.13 24.68
CA LEU A 167 -6.26 -37.09 23.83
C LEU A 167 -6.12 -36.82 22.33
N VAL A 168 -6.14 -37.93 21.58
CA VAL A 168 -5.92 -38.08 20.14
C VAL A 168 -7.07 -37.49 19.32
N TYR A 169 -6.75 -36.88 18.17
CA TYR A 169 -7.73 -36.59 17.11
C TYR A 169 -7.72 -37.70 16.04
N LEU A 170 -8.92 -38.17 15.66
CA LEU A 170 -9.14 -38.96 14.45
C LEU A 170 -9.88 -38.11 13.41
N SER A 171 -9.51 -38.27 12.14
CA SER A 171 -10.12 -37.59 11.00
C SER A 171 -11.03 -38.54 10.20
N CYS A 172 -12.11 -38.01 9.64
CA CYS A 172 -12.99 -38.73 8.72
C CYS A 172 -12.95 -38.12 7.32
N HIS A 173 -12.89 -38.98 6.30
CA HIS A 173 -13.24 -38.67 4.92
C HIS A 173 -14.39 -39.59 4.48
N PRO A 174 -15.40 -39.07 3.75
CA PRO A 174 -16.38 -39.91 3.07
C PRO A 174 -15.81 -40.44 1.74
N GLN A 175 -16.13 -41.69 1.41
CA GLN A 175 -15.92 -42.27 0.08
C GLN A 175 -17.23 -42.28 -0.72
N SER A 176 -17.13 -42.31 -2.04
CA SER A 176 -18.17 -42.78 -2.95
C SER A 176 -17.51 -43.40 -4.17
N ASN A 177 -17.82 -44.67 -4.47
CA ASN A 177 -17.31 -45.39 -5.63
C ASN A 177 -18.27 -45.25 -6.81
N ASP A 178 -17.76 -45.44 -8.02
CA ASP A 178 -18.47 -46.07 -9.15
C ASP A 178 -17.43 -46.82 -10.02
N GLU A 179 -17.82 -47.91 -10.65
CA GLU A 179 -16.98 -48.82 -11.48
C GLU A 179 -17.19 -48.51 -12.99
N TYR A 180 -16.25 -48.64 -13.93
CA TYR A 180 -15.73 -49.85 -14.63
C TYR A 180 -15.05 -49.35 -15.94
N PRO A 181 -14.41 -50.19 -16.79
CA PRO A 181 -13.38 -51.22 -16.59
C PRO A 181 -11.98 -50.74 -17.10
N SER A 182 -10.97 -51.60 -16.98
CA SER A 182 -9.63 -51.44 -17.57
C SER A 182 -9.50 -52.03 -18.97
N ASP A 183 -8.61 -51.50 -19.83
CA ASP A 183 -7.85 -52.36 -20.75
C ASP A 183 -6.46 -51.83 -21.23
N GLU A 184 -5.63 -52.78 -21.63
CA GLU A 184 -4.32 -52.84 -22.32
C GLU A 184 -3.36 -51.62 -22.59
N SER A 185 -2.11 -51.81 -22.13
CA SER A 185 -0.85 -51.80 -22.92
C SER A 185 0.09 -50.56 -23.06
N LEU A 186 1.12 -50.55 -22.18
CA LEU A 186 2.54 -50.23 -22.48
C LEU A 186 2.88 -48.80 -23.05
N PRO A 187 4.15 -48.47 -23.38
CA PRO A 187 5.05 -47.95 -22.36
C PRO A 187 5.66 -46.56 -22.68
N TYR A 188 6.20 -45.90 -21.65
CA TYR A 188 6.91 -44.62 -21.74
C TYR A 188 8.14 -44.69 -22.67
N LEU A 189 8.24 -43.74 -23.62
CA LEU A 189 9.46 -43.42 -24.35
C LEU A 189 9.72 -41.91 -24.27
N ALA A 190 10.90 -41.54 -23.78
CA ALA A 190 11.35 -40.14 -23.74
C ALA A 190 12.19 -39.82 -25.00
N PRO A 191 11.89 -38.74 -25.74
CA PRO A 191 12.76 -38.26 -26.80
C PRO A 191 13.85 -37.33 -26.25
N THR A 192 15.07 -37.56 -26.70
CA THR A 192 16.27 -36.78 -26.39
C THR A 192 16.20 -35.34 -26.93
N TYR A 193 16.81 -34.40 -26.21
CA TYR A 193 17.09 -33.07 -26.77
C TYR A 193 18.15 -33.16 -27.87
N SER A 194 17.85 -32.57 -29.04
CA SER A 194 18.82 -32.34 -30.12
C SER A 194 19.08 -30.84 -30.24
N THR A 195 20.34 -30.44 -30.14
CA THR A 195 20.76 -29.04 -30.28
C THR A 195 20.85 -28.64 -31.74
N ALA A 196 19.82 -27.98 -32.27
CA ALA A 196 19.84 -27.35 -33.59
C ALA A 196 19.95 -25.83 -33.45
N SER A 197 21.09 -25.27 -33.85
CA SER A 197 21.29 -23.82 -33.94
C SER A 197 20.44 -23.22 -35.06
N TYR A 198 19.68 -22.17 -34.77
CA TYR A 198 19.00 -21.35 -35.78
C TYR A 198 19.23 -19.87 -35.53
N ASP A 199 20.08 -19.26 -36.35
CA ASP A 199 19.95 -17.84 -36.65
C ASP A 199 18.57 -17.57 -37.27
N ARG A 200 17.89 -16.52 -36.78
CA ARG A 200 16.86 -15.82 -37.55
C ARG A 200 16.68 -14.40 -37.02
N ALA A 201 16.98 -13.43 -37.88
CA ALA A 201 16.66 -12.03 -37.63
C ALA A 201 15.14 -11.83 -37.49
N SER A 202 14.75 -10.87 -36.65
CA SER A 202 13.35 -10.48 -36.47
C SER A 202 12.73 -10.02 -37.80
N PRO A 203 11.62 -10.61 -38.26
CA PRO A 203 10.89 -10.06 -39.39
C PRO A 203 10.23 -8.74 -38.96
N VAL A 204 10.65 -7.62 -39.53
CA VAL A 204 9.94 -6.35 -39.39
C VAL A 204 8.62 -6.48 -40.13
N THR A 205 7.52 -6.57 -39.38
CA THR A 205 6.17 -6.69 -39.95
C THR A 205 5.77 -5.38 -40.63
N MET A 206 5.99 -5.30 -41.95
CA MET A 206 5.44 -4.22 -42.79
C MET A 206 3.93 -4.12 -42.55
N SER A 207 3.46 -3.02 -41.97
CA SER A 207 2.03 -2.85 -41.67
C SER A 207 1.25 -2.78 -42.97
N LYS A 208 0.26 -3.67 -43.13
CA LYS A 208 -0.65 -3.61 -44.27
C LYS A 208 -1.57 -2.40 -44.10
N THR A 209 -1.88 -1.74 -45.21
CA THR A 209 -2.97 -0.77 -45.28
C THR A 209 -4.24 -1.53 -45.64
N PHE A 210 -5.32 -1.29 -44.91
CA PHE A 210 -6.66 -1.82 -45.19
C PHE A 210 -7.63 -0.69 -45.47
N THR A 211 -8.61 -0.91 -46.34
CA THR A 211 -9.83 -0.09 -46.36
C THR A 211 -10.83 -0.62 -45.32
N THR A 212 -11.85 0.17 -44.99
CA THR A 212 -12.98 -0.33 -44.18
C THR A 212 -13.76 -1.44 -44.88
N GLY A 213 -13.74 -1.49 -46.22
CA GLY A 213 -14.33 -2.57 -47.02
C GLY A 213 -13.58 -3.89 -46.91
N ASP A 214 -12.24 -3.85 -46.88
CA ASP A 214 -11.41 -5.05 -46.70
C ASP A 214 -11.69 -5.67 -45.32
N VAL A 215 -11.67 -4.87 -44.25
CA VAL A 215 -12.01 -5.35 -42.91
C VAL A 215 -13.43 -5.91 -42.88
N ALA A 216 -14.40 -5.27 -43.55
CA ALA A 216 -15.78 -5.76 -43.62
C ALA A 216 -15.94 -7.12 -44.33
N SER A 217 -14.96 -7.59 -45.10
CA SER A 217 -14.95 -8.95 -45.66
C SER A 217 -14.57 -10.02 -44.62
N HIS A 218 -13.67 -9.68 -43.68
CA HIS A 218 -13.18 -10.52 -42.58
C HIS A 218 -14.20 -10.58 -41.42
N ASN A 219 -15.40 -11.10 -41.70
CA ASN A 219 -16.57 -11.04 -40.83
C ASN A 219 -17.05 -12.40 -40.25
N LYS A 220 -16.24 -13.47 -40.37
CA LYS A 220 -16.64 -14.84 -40.07
C LYS A 220 -15.92 -15.41 -38.82
N PRO A 221 -16.39 -16.54 -38.24
CA PRO A 221 -15.67 -17.21 -37.16
C PRO A 221 -14.28 -17.75 -37.57
N ASP A 222 -14.08 -18.12 -38.83
CA ASP A 222 -12.83 -18.62 -39.41
C ASP A 222 -11.96 -17.51 -40.05
N ASP A 223 -12.44 -16.27 -40.04
CA ASP A 223 -11.79 -15.09 -40.63
C ASP A 223 -12.36 -13.81 -39.99
N LEU A 224 -11.79 -13.41 -38.84
CA LEU A 224 -12.40 -12.46 -37.88
C LEU A 224 -11.47 -11.27 -37.59
N PHE A 225 -11.58 -10.18 -38.36
CA PHE A 225 -10.84 -8.95 -38.08
C PHE A 225 -11.74 -7.88 -37.44
N ILE A 226 -11.14 -6.95 -36.70
CA ILE A 226 -11.79 -5.74 -36.17
C ILE A 226 -10.90 -4.51 -36.35
N ILE A 227 -11.50 -3.31 -36.34
CA ILE A 227 -10.78 -2.04 -36.17
C ILE A 227 -10.87 -1.57 -34.71
N VAL A 228 -9.75 -1.11 -34.15
CA VAL A 228 -9.67 -0.33 -32.90
C VAL A 228 -8.77 0.89 -33.16
N ASP A 229 -9.33 2.09 -33.05
CA ASP A 229 -8.68 3.40 -33.27
C ASP A 229 -7.91 3.47 -34.60
N GLY A 230 -8.52 2.95 -35.66
CA GLY A 230 -7.95 2.89 -37.01
C GLY A 230 -6.82 1.86 -37.20
N ASP A 231 -6.46 1.08 -36.17
CA ASP A 231 -5.61 -0.11 -36.33
C ASP A 231 -6.47 -1.37 -36.51
N VAL A 232 -5.99 -2.31 -37.32
CA VAL A 232 -6.69 -3.54 -37.70
C VAL A 232 -6.05 -4.73 -36.98
N TYR A 233 -6.89 -5.55 -36.34
CA TYR A 233 -6.47 -6.70 -35.55
C TYR A 233 -7.16 -7.98 -36.03
N ASP A 234 -6.37 -9.02 -36.27
CA ASP A 234 -6.85 -10.38 -36.50
C ASP A 234 -7.10 -11.06 -35.15
N LEU A 235 -8.36 -11.42 -34.88
CA LEU A 235 -8.78 -12.12 -33.67
C LEU A 235 -9.18 -13.57 -33.94
N THR A 236 -8.99 -14.08 -35.15
CA THR A 236 -9.48 -15.39 -35.61
C THR A 236 -9.05 -16.52 -34.66
N LYS A 237 -7.79 -16.52 -34.22
CA LYS A 237 -7.27 -17.50 -33.25
C LYS A 237 -7.53 -17.11 -31.79
N PHE A 238 -7.56 -15.81 -31.49
CA PHE A 238 -7.71 -15.28 -30.12
C PHE A 238 -9.16 -15.35 -29.60
N GLN A 239 -10.15 -15.59 -30.46
CA GLN A 239 -11.56 -15.54 -30.05
C GLN A 239 -11.95 -16.59 -29.00
N ASP A 240 -11.29 -17.75 -29.00
CA ASP A 240 -11.49 -18.81 -28.02
C ASP A 240 -10.77 -18.52 -26.68
N ASP A 241 -9.68 -17.75 -26.71
CA ASP A 241 -8.98 -17.25 -25.52
C ASP A 241 -9.66 -16.01 -24.88
N HIS A 242 -10.62 -15.37 -25.57
CA HIS A 242 -11.21 -14.12 -25.10
C HIS A 242 -12.09 -14.33 -23.86
N PRO A 243 -11.85 -13.67 -22.71
CA PRO A 243 -12.61 -13.92 -21.47
C PRO A 243 -14.11 -13.59 -21.52
N GLY A 244 -14.57 -12.84 -22.55
CA GLY A 244 -16.00 -12.61 -22.82
C GLY A 244 -16.66 -13.68 -23.70
N GLY A 245 -15.87 -14.61 -24.25
CA GLY A 245 -16.28 -15.68 -25.16
C GLY A 245 -16.47 -15.21 -26.61
N LYS A 246 -16.07 -16.05 -27.57
CA LYS A 246 -16.07 -15.75 -29.01
C LYS A 246 -17.33 -15.11 -29.59
N LYS A 247 -18.52 -15.43 -29.05
CA LYS A 247 -19.81 -14.83 -29.46
C LYS A 247 -19.87 -13.30 -29.30
N ILE A 248 -19.03 -12.68 -28.45
CA ILE A 248 -18.95 -11.22 -28.35
C ILE A 248 -18.14 -10.65 -29.52
N LEU A 249 -16.99 -11.24 -29.85
CA LEU A 249 -16.12 -10.81 -30.95
C LEU A 249 -16.78 -11.04 -32.31
N GLN A 250 -17.43 -12.19 -32.51
CA GLN A 250 -18.18 -12.52 -33.74
C GLN A 250 -19.30 -11.52 -34.07
N ARG A 251 -19.84 -10.77 -33.09
CA ARG A 251 -20.83 -9.69 -33.34
C ARG A 251 -20.20 -8.42 -33.92
N VAL A 252 -18.93 -8.17 -33.62
CA VAL A 252 -18.16 -7.01 -34.09
C VAL A 252 -17.17 -7.35 -35.21
N ALA A 253 -17.13 -8.61 -35.64
CA ALA A 253 -16.37 -9.05 -36.81
C ALA A 253 -16.67 -8.19 -38.04
N GLY A 254 -15.60 -7.80 -38.74
CA GLY A 254 -15.62 -6.92 -39.91
C GLY A 254 -16.06 -5.47 -39.65
N LYS A 255 -15.90 -4.94 -38.42
CA LYS A 255 -16.41 -3.60 -38.05
C LYS A 255 -15.41 -2.80 -37.23
N ASP A 256 -15.65 -1.49 -37.17
CA ASP A 256 -15.11 -0.66 -36.10
C ASP A 256 -15.72 -1.09 -34.76
N ALA A 257 -14.84 -1.57 -33.89
CA ALA A 257 -15.15 -2.04 -32.56
C ALA A 257 -14.56 -1.11 -31.48
N SER A 258 -13.95 0.03 -31.83
CA SER A 258 -13.23 0.92 -30.91
C SER A 258 -14.08 1.32 -29.70
N LYS A 259 -15.33 1.73 -29.95
CA LYS A 259 -16.31 2.10 -28.91
C LYS A 259 -16.72 0.94 -28.02
N GLN A 260 -16.66 -0.30 -28.51
CA GLN A 260 -16.93 -1.53 -27.78
C GLN A 260 -15.68 -1.97 -27.00
N PHE A 261 -14.50 -1.85 -27.59
CA PHE A 261 -13.21 -2.14 -26.97
C PHE A 261 -13.04 -1.27 -25.72
N TRP A 262 -13.07 0.06 -25.86
CA TRP A 262 -12.89 1.04 -24.77
C TRP A 262 -14.03 1.06 -23.73
N LYS A 263 -15.12 0.33 -23.97
CA LYS A 263 -16.21 0.14 -23.00
C LYS A 263 -15.92 -1.00 -22.00
N TYR A 264 -15.09 -1.97 -22.39
CA TYR A 264 -14.84 -3.20 -21.62
C TYR A 264 -13.35 -3.46 -21.32
N HIS A 265 -12.44 -2.81 -22.04
CA HIS A 265 -10.99 -2.96 -21.94
C HIS A 265 -10.33 -1.60 -21.68
N ASN A 266 -9.04 -1.63 -21.32
CA ASN A 266 -8.20 -0.44 -21.12
C ASN A 266 -6.94 -0.53 -22.00
N GLU A 267 -6.08 0.48 -21.90
CA GLU A 267 -4.94 0.63 -22.81
C GLU A 267 -3.85 -0.42 -22.59
N SER A 268 -3.66 -0.92 -21.36
CA SER A 268 -2.67 -1.97 -21.11
C SER A 268 -3.06 -3.31 -21.73
N ILE A 269 -4.36 -3.60 -21.92
CA ILE A 269 -4.81 -4.72 -22.77
C ILE A 269 -4.39 -4.48 -24.23
N LEU A 270 -4.58 -3.28 -24.77
CA LEU A 270 -4.18 -2.98 -26.15
C LEU A 270 -2.66 -3.10 -26.33
N LYS A 271 -1.87 -2.48 -25.44
CA LYS A 271 -0.39 -2.60 -25.39
C LYS A 271 0.06 -4.07 -25.32
N LYS A 272 -0.55 -4.89 -24.45
CA LYS A 272 -0.20 -6.32 -24.25
C LYS A 272 -0.46 -7.20 -25.49
N TYR A 273 -1.54 -6.96 -26.22
CA TYR A 273 -1.91 -7.81 -27.36
C TYR A 273 -1.55 -7.24 -28.74
N LYS A 274 -1.24 -5.94 -28.87
CA LYS A 274 -0.93 -5.30 -30.16
C LYS A 274 0.20 -6.00 -30.90
N ALA A 275 1.30 -6.34 -30.23
CA ALA A 275 2.43 -7.05 -30.85
C ALA A 275 2.10 -8.48 -31.36
N LYS A 276 0.95 -9.06 -30.97
CA LYS A 276 0.52 -10.42 -31.36
C LYS A 276 -0.63 -10.46 -32.37
N LEU A 277 -1.54 -9.48 -32.31
CA LEU A 277 -2.81 -9.51 -33.04
C LEU A 277 -2.93 -8.41 -34.12
N HIS A 278 -2.04 -7.41 -34.13
CA HIS A 278 -2.07 -6.31 -35.08
C HIS A 278 -1.58 -6.73 -36.47
N VAL A 279 -2.42 -6.56 -37.49
CA VAL A 279 -2.10 -6.93 -38.88
C VAL A 279 -1.88 -5.72 -39.80
N GLY A 280 -2.29 -4.53 -39.38
CA GLY A 280 -2.15 -3.30 -40.16
C GLY A 280 -2.97 -2.14 -39.63
N SER A 281 -3.15 -1.10 -40.44
CA SER A 281 -3.95 0.09 -40.11
C SER A 281 -4.85 0.49 -41.28
N LEU A 282 -5.89 1.27 -41.01
CA LEU A 282 -6.76 1.81 -42.04
C LEU A 282 -6.04 2.85 -42.91
N ASP A 283 -6.38 2.86 -44.20
CA ASP A 283 -6.08 3.88 -45.21
C ASP A 283 -6.34 5.32 -44.74
N SER A 284 -7.42 5.47 -43.98
CA SER A 284 -8.00 6.70 -43.44
C SER A 284 -7.39 7.10 -42.09
N LYS A 285 -6.48 6.30 -41.52
CA LYS A 285 -5.72 6.68 -40.33
C LYS A 285 -4.61 7.67 -40.74
N PRO A 286 -4.53 8.87 -40.12
CA PRO A 286 -3.44 9.80 -40.39
C PRO A 286 -2.09 9.12 -40.14
N LYS A 287 -1.24 9.05 -41.18
CA LYS A 287 0.14 8.62 -41.00
C LYS A 287 0.84 9.59 -40.02
N PRO A 288 1.67 9.09 -39.09
CA PRO A 288 2.58 9.95 -38.35
C PRO A 288 3.40 10.79 -39.34
N VAL A 289 3.50 12.10 -39.10
CA VAL A 289 4.42 12.94 -39.88
C VAL A 289 5.83 12.50 -39.54
N GLU A 290 6.52 11.95 -40.53
CA GLU A 290 7.91 11.50 -40.39
C GLU A 290 8.78 12.70 -40.02
N ALA A 291 9.38 12.64 -38.82
CA ALA A 291 10.17 13.75 -38.31
C ALA A 291 11.40 13.94 -39.20
N ALA A 292 11.57 15.15 -39.74
CA ALA A 292 12.72 15.48 -40.59
C ALA A 292 14.04 15.16 -39.84
N PRO A 293 15.06 14.63 -40.53
CA PRO A 293 16.29 14.18 -39.89
C PRO A 293 16.95 15.33 -39.11
N ALA A 294 17.20 15.11 -37.83
CA ALA A 294 17.74 16.13 -36.94
C ALA A 294 19.08 16.67 -37.47
N ALA A 295 19.18 17.99 -37.58
CA ALA A 295 20.43 18.65 -37.92
C ALA A 295 21.50 18.31 -36.86
N ALA A 296 22.75 18.12 -37.31
CA ALA A 296 23.83 17.60 -36.48
C ALA A 296 24.02 18.43 -35.19
N ALA A 297 24.15 17.74 -34.06
CA ALA A 297 24.32 18.38 -32.76
C ALA A 297 25.59 19.26 -32.72
N PRO A 298 25.53 20.47 -32.13
CA PRO A 298 26.69 21.34 -32.01
C PRO A 298 27.74 20.72 -31.08
N VAL A 299 28.99 20.67 -31.55
CA VAL A 299 30.12 20.12 -30.79
C VAL A 299 30.24 20.84 -29.43
N PRO A 300 30.34 20.13 -28.29
CA PRO A 300 30.37 20.75 -26.97
C PRO A 300 31.61 21.64 -26.81
N LYS A 301 31.39 22.94 -26.56
CA LYS A 301 32.48 23.85 -26.20
C LYS A 301 32.98 23.50 -24.80
N LYS A 302 34.29 23.29 -24.71
CA LYS A 302 35.03 22.96 -23.48
C LYS A 302 34.70 23.93 -22.36
N ALA A 303 34.11 23.42 -21.27
CA ALA A 303 33.74 24.23 -20.11
C ALA A 303 34.97 24.89 -19.47
N ALA A 304 34.83 26.16 -19.07
CA ALA A 304 35.78 26.83 -18.21
C ALA A 304 35.53 26.43 -16.73
N PRO A 305 36.56 26.40 -15.86
CA PRO A 305 36.36 25.99 -14.47
C PRO A 305 35.45 26.97 -13.74
N ALA A 306 34.41 26.44 -13.08
CA ALA A 306 33.48 27.23 -12.29
C ALA A 306 34.20 27.92 -11.12
N LYS A 307 34.02 29.24 -11.00
CA LYS A 307 34.39 29.95 -9.78
C LYS A 307 33.29 29.74 -8.75
N VAL A 308 33.67 29.31 -7.55
CA VAL A 308 32.78 29.29 -6.39
C VAL A 308 32.32 30.73 -6.10
N VAL A 309 31.02 30.95 -6.16
CA VAL A 309 30.36 32.17 -5.67
C VAL A 309 29.34 31.71 -4.62
N VAL A 310 29.42 32.31 -3.43
CA VAL A 310 28.50 32.06 -2.32
C VAL A 310 27.57 33.27 -2.20
N SER A 311 26.33 33.03 -1.78
CA SER A 311 25.32 34.04 -1.37
C SER A 311 24.59 34.82 -2.47
N SER A 312 23.48 34.25 -2.93
CA SER A 312 22.17 34.93 -2.87
C SER A 312 21.06 33.91 -2.66
N THR A 313 19.89 34.35 -2.16
CA THR A 313 18.68 33.52 -2.11
C THR A 313 18.11 33.37 -3.53
N GLU A 314 18.38 32.25 -4.16
CA GLU A 314 17.69 31.86 -5.40
C GLU A 314 16.30 31.32 -5.03
N GLU A 315 15.25 31.89 -5.64
CA GLU A 315 13.90 31.33 -5.56
C GLU A 315 13.86 30.09 -6.45
N SER A 316 13.56 28.91 -5.88
CA SER A 316 13.54 27.67 -6.65
C SER A 316 12.32 27.63 -7.58
N GLU A 317 12.58 27.81 -8.88
CA GLU A 317 11.57 27.67 -9.93
C GLU A 317 10.83 26.32 -9.84
N PRO A 318 9.52 26.27 -10.15
CA PRO A 318 8.75 25.04 -10.08
C PRO A 318 9.11 24.12 -11.26
N MET A 319 9.19 22.83 -11.00
CA MET A 319 9.48 21.83 -12.05
C MET A 319 8.28 21.62 -12.98
N ASP A 320 8.57 21.23 -14.23
CA ASP A 320 7.55 20.98 -15.26
C ASP A 320 6.46 19.97 -14.81
N PRO A 321 5.18 20.19 -15.20
CA PRO A 321 4.09 19.26 -14.93
C PRO A 321 4.33 17.85 -15.51
N PHE A 322 3.96 16.80 -14.77
CA PHE A 322 4.24 15.41 -15.11
C PHE A 322 3.05 14.47 -14.87
N GLY A 323 2.88 13.48 -15.74
CA GLY A 323 1.80 12.49 -15.67
C GLY A 323 0.44 13.01 -16.14
N ASP A 324 -0.63 12.30 -15.82
CA ASP A 324 -2.01 12.55 -16.30
C ASP A 324 -2.66 13.85 -15.80
N LEU A 325 -1.99 14.62 -14.93
CA LEU A 325 -2.47 15.85 -14.29
C LEU A 325 -3.86 15.73 -13.61
N VAL A 326 -4.24 14.53 -13.20
CA VAL A 326 -5.41 14.30 -12.36
C VAL A 326 -5.11 14.85 -10.96
N PRO A 327 -5.87 15.85 -10.44
CA PRO A 327 -5.56 16.47 -9.15
C PRO A 327 -5.45 15.44 -8.03
N TYR A 328 -4.41 15.50 -7.22
CA TYR A 328 -4.11 14.55 -6.12
C TYR A 328 -3.81 13.09 -6.52
N ALA A 329 -3.82 12.72 -7.82
CA ALA A 329 -3.31 11.41 -8.27
C ALA A 329 -1.78 11.30 -8.15
N ASP A 330 -1.09 12.43 -8.22
CA ASP A 330 0.36 12.55 -8.04
C ASP A 330 0.69 13.68 -7.07
N PRO A 331 1.87 13.66 -6.41
CA PRO A 331 2.33 14.71 -5.50
C PRO A 331 2.28 16.11 -6.13
N ASN A 332 2.04 17.16 -5.35
CA ASN A 332 1.81 18.50 -5.91
C ASN A 332 3.02 19.06 -6.68
N TRP A 333 4.26 18.65 -6.37
CA TRP A 333 5.43 19.07 -7.13
C TRP A 333 5.47 18.49 -8.57
N TYR A 334 4.67 17.47 -8.88
CA TYR A 334 4.45 16.99 -10.25
C TYR A 334 3.47 17.90 -11.03
N GLN A 335 2.92 18.95 -10.41
CA GLN A 335 1.93 19.86 -10.97
C GLN A 335 2.43 21.32 -10.96
N ALA A 336 3.75 21.52 -11.06
CA ALA A 336 4.43 22.83 -10.99
C ALA A 336 4.18 23.63 -9.70
N TYR A 337 4.10 22.95 -8.55
CA TYR A 337 4.16 23.60 -7.23
C TYR A 337 5.62 23.65 -6.74
N HIS A 338 6.03 24.81 -6.20
CA HIS A 338 7.33 24.97 -5.54
C HIS A 338 7.48 24.00 -4.36
N THR A 339 8.71 23.55 -4.09
CA THR A 339 9.02 22.58 -3.04
C THR A 339 10.45 22.79 -2.48
N PRO A 340 10.68 22.64 -1.16
CA PRO A 340 12.01 22.69 -0.57
C PRO A 340 12.72 21.32 -0.55
N TYR A 341 12.10 20.26 -1.08
CA TYR A 341 12.53 18.87 -0.90
C TYR A 341 13.15 18.23 -2.15
N TYR A 342 12.74 18.65 -3.35
CA TYR A 342 13.09 18.00 -4.61
C TYR A 342 13.78 18.96 -5.58
N ASN A 343 14.45 18.40 -6.59
CA ASN A 343 15.19 19.11 -7.62
C ASN A 343 15.22 18.29 -8.93
N GLU A 344 16.04 18.70 -9.89
CA GLU A 344 16.19 18.06 -11.21
C GLU A 344 16.55 16.56 -11.16
N THR A 345 17.40 16.11 -10.22
CA THR A 345 17.79 14.68 -10.15
C THR A 345 16.63 13.81 -9.66
N HIS A 346 15.79 14.34 -8.75
CA HIS A 346 14.55 13.70 -8.33
C HIS A 346 13.53 13.60 -9.47
N ALA A 347 13.41 14.67 -10.28
CA ALA A 347 12.53 14.68 -11.45
C ALA A 347 13.01 13.70 -12.54
N ALA A 348 14.32 13.60 -12.76
CA ALA A 348 14.91 12.66 -13.70
C ALA A 348 14.69 11.19 -13.25
N LEU A 349 14.94 10.89 -11.96
CA LEU A 349 14.72 9.57 -11.37
C LEU A 349 13.27 9.09 -11.50
N ARG A 350 12.32 9.96 -11.12
CA ARG A 350 10.88 9.72 -11.28
C ARG A 350 10.56 9.34 -12.73
N THR A 351 11.09 10.08 -13.70
CA THR A 351 10.85 9.81 -15.14
C THR A 351 11.42 8.45 -15.56
N GLU A 352 12.66 8.12 -15.18
CA GLU A 352 13.33 6.85 -15.52
C GLU A 352 12.55 5.64 -14.98
N ILE A 353 12.13 5.69 -13.71
CA ILE A 353 11.39 4.59 -13.09
C ILE A 353 9.97 4.51 -13.66
N ARG A 354 9.30 5.65 -13.91
CA ARG A 354 7.95 5.66 -14.49
C ARG A 354 7.92 4.97 -15.85
N GLU A 355 8.86 5.30 -16.73
CA GLU A 355 8.96 4.67 -18.06
C GLU A 355 9.11 3.15 -17.93
N TRP A 356 10.01 2.67 -17.06
CA TRP A 356 10.20 1.25 -16.82
C TRP A 356 8.97 0.57 -16.20
N VAL A 357 8.29 1.23 -15.25
CA VAL A 357 7.08 0.68 -14.61
C VAL A 357 5.91 0.59 -15.60
N GLU A 358 5.67 1.61 -16.41
CA GLU A 358 4.58 1.60 -17.40
C GLU A 358 4.84 0.62 -18.57
N THR A 359 6.10 0.35 -18.92
CA THR A 359 6.46 -0.53 -20.06
C THR A 359 6.71 -1.98 -19.67
N ALA A 360 7.47 -2.25 -18.60
CA ALA A 360 7.94 -3.58 -18.23
C ALA A 360 7.18 -4.21 -17.04
N VAL A 361 6.40 -3.44 -16.29
CA VAL A 361 5.76 -3.90 -15.04
C VAL A 361 4.22 -3.89 -15.16
N GLU A 362 3.58 -2.73 -15.33
CA GLU A 362 2.11 -2.60 -15.32
C GLU A 362 1.35 -3.53 -16.29
N PRO A 363 1.81 -3.81 -17.53
CA PRO A 363 1.12 -4.72 -18.44
C PRO A 363 1.11 -6.20 -17.97
N PHE A 364 1.98 -6.56 -17.02
CA PHE A 364 2.25 -7.94 -16.61
C PHE A 364 1.88 -8.24 -15.15
N VAL A 365 1.90 -7.24 -14.26
CA VAL A 365 1.58 -7.39 -12.82
C VAL A 365 0.25 -8.11 -12.56
N GLY A 366 -0.76 -7.92 -13.40
CA GLY A 366 -2.03 -8.65 -13.27
C GLY A 366 -1.89 -10.16 -13.47
N GLU A 367 -1.01 -10.60 -14.37
CA GLU A 367 -0.72 -12.01 -14.61
C GLU A 367 0.21 -12.59 -13.52
N TRP A 368 1.14 -11.78 -13.00
CA TRP A 368 2.01 -12.17 -11.89
C TRP A 368 1.26 -12.36 -10.57
N ASP A 369 0.27 -11.50 -10.26
CA ASP A 369 -0.60 -11.65 -9.08
C ASP A 369 -1.40 -12.95 -9.15
N GLU A 370 -2.03 -13.23 -10.30
CA GLU A 370 -2.78 -14.46 -10.59
C GLU A 370 -1.91 -15.72 -10.47
N LYS A 371 -0.68 -15.69 -11.00
CA LYS A 371 0.31 -16.79 -10.91
C LYS A 371 1.01 -16.88 -9.55
N LYS A 372 0.83 -15.90 -8.67
CA LYS A 372 1.57 -15.74 -7.40
C LYS A 372 3.09 -15.65 -7.58
N GLU A 373 3.56 -15.13 -8.72
CA GLU A 373 4.98 -15.11 -9.08
C GLU A 373 5.30 -13.98 -10.09
N VAL A 374 6.31 -13.17 -9.78
CA VAL A 374 6.89 -12.17 -10.70
C VAL A 374 7.99 -12.82 -11.54
N ASP A 375 8.13 -12.40 -12.79
CA ASP A 375 9.21 -12.84 -13.67
C ASP A 375 10.60 -12.56 -13.02
N PRO A 376 11.48 -13.57 -12.85
CA PRO A 376 12.81 -13.39 -12.27
C PRO A 376 13.67 -12.32 -12.97
N ALA A 377 13.48 -12.10 -14.27
CA ALA A 377 14.21 -11.09 -15.03
C ALA A 377 13.93 -9.65 -14.54
N ILE A 378 12.78 -9.41 -13.89
CA ILE A 378 12.43 -8.11 -13.32
C ILE A 378 13.23 -7.84 -12.03
N TYR A 379 13.52 -8.87 -11.24
CA TYR A 379 14.44 -8.74 -10.09
C TYR A 379 15.89 -8.57 -10.54
N LYS A 380 16.30 -9.24 -11.63
CA LYS A 380 17.61 -9.01 -12.23
C LYS A 380 17.77 -7.56 -12.71
N GLN A 381 16.74 -7.02 -13.39
CA GLN A 381 16.71 -5.61 -13.81
C GLN A 381 16.80 -4.60 -12.65
N MET A 382 16.26 -4.90 -11.46
CA MET A 382 16.45 -4.06 -10.27
C MET A 382 17.94 -3.92 -9.88
N GLY A 383 18.75 -4.95 -10.13
CA GLY A 383 20.19 -4.90 -9.91
C GLY A 383 20.98 -4.31 -11.08
N GLU A 384 20.56 -4.57 -12.32
CA GLU A 384 21.18 -4.01 -13.53
C GLU A 384 20.98 -2.48 -13.65
N ARG A 385 19.86 -1.96 -13.15
CA ARG A 385 19.56 -0.51 -13.07
C ARG A 385 20.14 0.16 -11.82
N GLY A 386 20.86 -0.58 -10.96
CA GLY A 386 21.38 -0.07 -9.69
C GLY A 386 20.31 0.30 -8.65
N TYR A 387 19.03 -0.04 -8.89
CA TYR A 387 17.93 0.31 -7.97
C TYR A 387 18.09 -0.37 -6.60
N LEU A 388 18.56 -1.62 -6.54
CA LEU A 388 18.82 -2.31 -5.26
C LEU A 388 19.85 -1.57 -4.40
N ALA A 389 20.89 -1.00 -4.99
CA ALA A 389 21.93 -0.27 -4.25
C ALA A 389 21.40 1.05 -3.63
N GLY A 390 20.34 1.63 -4.18
CA GLY A 390 19.67 2.82 -3.66
C GLY A 390 18.62 2.56 -2.56
N LEU A 391 18.36 1.30 -2.19
CA LEU A 391 17.26 0.86 -1.31
C LEU A 391 17.74 0.30 0.04
N LEU A 392 18.88 0.80 0.54
CA LEU A 392 19.58 0.27 1.73
C LEU A 392 19.52 1.17 2.98
N GLY A 393 18.93 2.37 2.90
CA GLY A 393 18.96 3.34 3.99
C GLY A 393 20.37 3.75 4.45
N VAL A 394 21.33 3.80 3.50
CA VAL A 394 22.74 4.21 3.67
C VAL A 394 23.24 4.88 2.37
N HIS A 395 24.43 5.48 2.39
CA HIS A 395 25.09 5.98 1.19
C HIS A 395 25.29 4.90 0.12
N TYR A 396 25.15 5.29 -1.15
CA TYR A 396 25.14 4.41 -2.30
C TYR A 396 26.45 3.59 -2.42
N PRO A 397 26.42 2.25 -2.33
CA PRO A 397 27.61 1.41 -2.12
C PRO A 397 28.35 1.06 -3.43
N THR A 398 28.91 2.06 -4.11
CA THR A 398 29.63 1.91 -5.40
C THR A 398 30.81 0.94 -5.36
N GLN A 399 31.41 0.69 -4.20
CA GLN A 399 32.49 -0.30 -4.04
C GLN A 399 32.03 -1.77 -4.15
N TYR A 400 30.71 -2.03 -4.19
CA TYR A 400 30.15 -3.39 -4.28
C TYR A 400 29.30 -3.64 -5.53
N THR A 401 29.05 -2.64 -6.37
CA THR A 401 28.44 -2.83 -7.71
C THR A 401 28.89 -1.76 -8.70
N ASN A 402 29.07 -2.16 -9.96
CA ASN A 402 29.32 -1.25 -11.08
C ASN A 402 28.01 -0.71 -11.70
N ASN A 403 26.85 -1.25 -11.31
CA ASN A 403 25.56 -0.84 -11.83
C ASN A 403 25.05 0.35 -11.01
N THR A 404 24.92 1.50 -11.66
CA THR A 404 24.38 2.72 -11.06
C THR A 404 23.07 3.11 -11.73
N VAL A 405 22.25 3.88 -11.01
CA VAL A 405 21.07 4.54 -11.60
C VAL A 405 21.52 5.47 -12.73
N ALA A 406 20.81 5.48 -13.86
CA ALA A 406 21.25 6.21 -15.05
C ALA A 406 21.02 7.73 -14.94
N SER A 407 19.91 8.12 -14.31
CA SER A 407 19.50 9.52 -14.09
C SER A 407 20.14 10.21 -12.87
N VAL A 408 20.80 9.47 -11.97
CA VAL A 408 21.31 10.01 -10.70
C VAL A 408 22.70 9.45 -10.40
N ALA A 409 23.70 10.34 -10.37
CA ALA A 409 25.05 9.98 -9.95
C ALA A 409 25.06 9.56 -8.45
N PRO A 410 25.75 8.48 -8.05
CA PRO A 410 25.72 7.93 -6.69
C PRO A 410 26.02 8.92 -5.57
N GLU A 411 26.88 9.91 -5.81
CA GLU A 411 27.22 10.99 -4.88
C GLU A 411 26.08 11.97 -4.59
N ASN A 412 25.05 12.01 -5.46
CA ASN A 412 23.86 12.84 -5.32
C ASN A 412 22.65 12.04 -4.78
N TRP A 413 22.81 10.74 -4.50
CA TRP A 413 21.72 9.91 -3.98
C TRP A 413 21.39 10.24 -2.52
N ASP A 414 20.11 10.43 -2.23
CA ASP A 414 19.61 10.75 -0.89
C ASP A 414 18.30 10.01 -0.55
N LEU A 415 17.68 10.35 0.60
CA LEU A 415 16.49 9.65 1.08
C LEU A 415 15.22 10.01 0.30
N PHE A 416 15.19 11.14 -0.41
CA PHE A 416 14.08 11.48 -1.31
C PHE A 416 14.19 10.72 -2.64
N HIS A 417 15.39 10.40 -3.11
CA HIS A 417 15.60 9.46 -4.22
C HIS A 417 15.16 8.03 -3.86
N GLU A 418 15.57 7.52 -2.68
CA GLU A 418 15.10 6.22 -2.14
C GLU A 418 13.58 6.17 -1.96
N MET A 419 12.99 7.28 -1.50
CA MET A 419 11.54 7.44 -1.38
C MET A 419 10.85 7.35 -2.74
N LEU A 420 11.34 8.08 -3.77
CA LEU A 420 10.73 8.07 -5.11
C LEU A 420 10.86 6.72 -5.81
N LEU A 421 11.93 5.98 -5.55
CA LEU A 421 12.07 4.60 -6.05
C LEU A 421 11.01 3.66 -5.45
N THR A 422 10.77 3.75 -4.15
CA THR A 422 9.70 2.99 -3.48
C THR A 422 8.30 3.43 -3.93
N ASP A 423 8.12 4.74 -4.17
CA ASP A 423 6.87 5.36 -4.62
C ASP A 423 6.50 4.95 -6.05
N GLU A 424 7.38 5.13 -7.04
CA GLU A 424 7.04 4.82 -8.43
C GLU A 424 6.89 3.31 -8.69
N LEU A 425 7.68 2.45 -8.03
CA LEU A 425 7.42 0.99 -7.99
C LEU A 425 5.99 0.66 -7.54
N SER A 426 5.44 1.45 -6.62
CA SER A 426 4.11 1.26 -6.05
C SER A 426 2.98 1.77 -6.96
N ARG A 427 3.27 2.54 -8.03
CA ARG A 427 2.24 2.92 -9.02
C ARG A 427 1.64 1.69 -9.73
N ALA A 428 2.42 0.62 -9.85
CA ALA A 428 2.03 -0.65 -10.44
C ALA A 428 0.83 -1.38 -9.77
N ALA A 429 0.33 -0.85 -8.65
CA ALA A 429 -0.93 -1.24 -8.03
C ALA A 429 -0.99 -2.70 -7.54
N SER A 430 0.14 -3.26 -7.09
CA SER A 430 0.23 -4.57 -6.44
C SER A 430 1.29 -4.52 -5.35
N GLY A 431 0.87 -4.72 -4.10
CA GLY A 431 1.82 -4.94 -3.01
C GLY A 431 2.57 -6.26 -3.19
N GLY A 432 1.97 -7.25 -3.85
CA GLY A 432 2.62 -8.50 -4.22
C GLY A 432 3.86 -8.29 -5.11
N PHE A 433 3.75 -7.45 -6.14
CA PHE A 433 4.88 -7.05 -6.99
C PHE A 433 5.94 -6.29 -6.18
N VAL A 434 5.56 -5.21 -5.50
CA VAL A 434 6.52 -4.36 -4.76
C VAL A 434 7.27 -5.20 -3.72
N TRP A 435 6.56 -6.04 -2.97
CA TRP A 435 7.19 -6.94 -2.01
C TRP A 435 8.04 -8.04 -2.66
N ASN A 436 7.78 -8.46 -3.89
CA ASN A 436 8.68 -9.35 -4.63
C ASN A 436 10.04 -8.70 -4.91
N VAL A 437 10.05 -7.42 -5.32
CA VAL A 437 11.28 -6.73 -5.75
C VAL A 437 12.04 -6.05 -4.61
N ILE A 438 11.37 -5.49 -3.61
CA ILE A 438 12.02 -4.77 -2.50
C ILE A 438 11.66 -5.31 -1.10
N GLY A 439 10.57 -6.09 -0.97
CA GLY A 439 9.99 -6.43 0.34
C GLY A 439 10.80 -7.38 1.22
N GLY A 440 11.57 -8.31 0.64
CA GLY A 440 12.58 -9.09 1.38
C GLY A 440 13.93 -8.36 1.45
N PHE A 441 14.35 -7.77 0.32
CA PHE A 441 15.64 -7.10 0.17
C PHE A 441 15.83 -5.94 1.16
N GLY A 442 14.92 -4.95 1.17
CA GLY A 442 15.06 -3.71 1.95
C GLY A 442 14.98 -3.91 3.47
N ILE A 443 14.62 -5.09 3.94
CA ILE A 443 14.61 -5.45 5.36
C ILE A 443 15.67 -6.49 5.74
N GLY A 444 16.03 -7.39 4.80
CA GLY A 444 17.05 -8.41 5.01
C GLY A 444 18.48 -7.91 4.79
N CYS A 445 18.67 -6.98 3.85
CA CYS A 445 20.01 -6.52 3.42
C CYS A 445 20.65 -5.47 4.34
N PRO A 446 19.96 -4.41 4.81
CA PRO A 446 20.64 -3.38 5.60
C PRO A 446 21.27 -3.87 6.92
N PRO A 447 20.71 -4.85 7.67
CA PRO A 447 21.39 -5.44 8.82
C PRO A 447 22.72 -6.13 8.47
N LEU A 448 22.83 -6.76 7.30
CA LEU A 448 24.08 -7.31 6.77
C LEU A 448 25.08 -6.18 6.46
N VAL A 449 24.64 -5.11 5.79
CA VAL A 449 25.51 -3.99 5.41
C VAL A 449 26.03 -3.24 6.65
N LYS A 450 25.19 -3.04 7.67
CA LYS A 450 25.54 -2.27 8.88
C LYS A 450 26.26 -3.08 9.96
N PHE A 451 26.05 -4.40 10.05
CA PHE A 451 26.53 -5.23 11.17
C PHE A 451 27.20 -6.55 10.77
N GLY A 452 27.28 -6.89 9.48
CA GLY A 452 28.05 -8.03 9.01
C GLY A 452 29.56 -7.82 9.12
N GLN A 453 30.32 -8.91 9.26
CA GLN A 453 31.77 -8.85 9.20
C GLN A 453 32.22 -8.50 7.77
N LYS A 454 33.29 -7.70 7.60
CA LYS A 454 33.67 -7.20 6.26
C LYS A 454 33.83 -8.32 5.23
N ALA A 455 34.50 -9.42 5.58
CA ALA A 455 34.69 -10.56 4.70
C ALA A 455 33.38 -11.28 4.28
N LEU A 456 32.32 -11.19 5.11
CA LEU A 456 30.98 -11.67 4.75
C LEU A 456 30.32 -10.73 3.75
N VAL A 457 30.34 -9.42 4.03
CA VAL A 457 29.77 -8.38 3.16
C VAL A 457 30.45 -8.38 1.79
N ASP A 458 31.79 -8.39 1.76
CA ASP A 458 32.61 -8.47 0.55
C ASP A 458 32.25 -9.67 -0.33
N ARG A 459 31.94 -10.82 0.29
CA ARG A 459 31.65 -12.09 -0.41
C ARG A 459 30.27 -12.12 -1.08
N ILE A 460 29.24 -11.58 -0.43
CA ILE A 460 27.84 -11.82 -0.86
C ILE A 460 27.11 -10.57 -1.37
N LEU A 461 27.45 -9.38 -0.87
CA LEU A 461 26.74 -8.16 -1.21
C LEU A 461 26.76 -7.84 -2.72
N PRO A 462 27.87 -8.02 -3.48
CA PRO A 462 27.87 -7.80 -4.92
C PRO A 462 26.85 -8.67 -5.67
N GLY A 463 26.69 -9.94 -5.29
CA GLY A 463 25.70 -10.83 -5.89
C GLY A 463 24.26 -10.40 -5.60
N ILE A 464 24.00 -9.83 -4.41
CA ILE A 464 22.68 -9.30 -4.07
C ILE A 464 22.41 -8.01 -4.86
N LEU A 465 23.35 -7.05 -4.88
CA LEU A 465 23.17 -5.76 -5.55
C LEU A 465 23.05 -5.88 -7.07
N ASN A 466 23.71 -6.87 -7.68
CA ASN A 466 23.58 -7.15 -9.11
C ASN A 466 22.30 -7.93 -9.46
N GLY A 467 21.43 -8.24 -8.50
CA GLY A 467 20.17 -8.96 -8.72
C GLY A 467 20.32 -10.47 -8.93
N ASP A 468 21.53 -11.03 -8.77
CA ASP A 468 21.84 -12.45 -8.94
C ASP A 468 21.53 -13.30 -7.69
N LYS A 469 21.34 -12.64 -6.54
CA LYS A 469 21.03 -13.25 -5.24
C LYS A 469 19.93 -12.49 -4.50
N ARG A 470 19.11 -13.23 -3.75
CA ARG A 470 17.99 -12.71 -2.96
C ARG A 470 18.23 -12.90 -1.46
N ILE A 471 17.86 -11.88 -0.68
CA ILE A 471 17.95 -11.87 0.79
C ILE A 471 16.61 -11.48 1.42
N CYS A 472 16.29 -12.02 2.60
CA CYS A 472 15.09 -11.69 3.37
C CYS A 472 15.36 -11.63 4.88
N LEU A 473 14.44 -11.02 5.63
CA LEU A 473 14.47 -10.91 7.09
C LEU A 473 13.56 -11.98 7.73
N ALA A 474 14.13 -12.86 8.55
CA ALA A 474 13.47 -14.02 9.14
C ALA A 474 13.38 -13.89 10.67
N ILE A 475 12.47 -13.03 11.15
CA ILE A 475 12.25 -12.78 12.59
C ILE A 475 11.09 -13.61 13.15
N THR A 476 9.89 -13.38 12.60
CA THR A 476 8.61 -13.82 13.15
C THR A 476 8.44 -15.33 13.18
N GLU A 477 7.82 -15.85 14.25
CA GLU A 477 7.52 -17.27 14.47
C GLU A 477 6.01 -17.49 14.57
N PRO A 478 5.50 -18.73 14.63
CA PRO A 478 4.08 -18.99 14.86
C PRO A 478 3.54 -18.38 16.15
N ASP A 479 4.32 -18.43 17.23
CA ASP A 479 3.95 -17.95 18.56
C ASP A 479 4.59 -16.59 18.92
N ALA A 480 5.67 -16.19 18.25
CA ALA A 480 6.38 -14.93 18.47
C ALA A 480 6.13 -13.93 17.32
N GLY A 481 5.00 -13.22 17.41
CA GLY A 481 4.60 -12.12 16.51
C GLY A 481 5.11 -10.75 17.00
N SER A 482 4.22 -9.97 17.63
CA SER A 482 4.58 -8.68 18.24
C SER A 482 5.59 -8.82 19.38
N ASP A 483 5.61 -9.97 20.07
CA ASP A 483 6.57 -10.28 21.13
C ASP A 483 7.83 -10.97 20.59
N VAL A 484 8.57 -10.26 19.74
CA VAL A 484 9.85 -10.71 19.17
C VAL A 484 10.89 -11.04 20.27
N ALA A 485 10.73 -10.46 21.48
CA ALA A 485 11.67 -10.68 22.58
C ALA A 485 11.64 -12.13 23.10
N ASN A 486 10.54 -12.85 22.91
CA ASN A 486 10.32 -14.23 23.38
C ASN A 486 10.34 -15.29 22.27
N LEU A 487 11.00 -14.98 21.13
CA LEU A 487 11.27 -15.96 20.07
C LEU A 487 12.04 -17.20 20.55
N THR A 488 11.80 -18.34 19.90
CA THR A 488 12.13 -19.69 20.34
C THR A 488 13.10 -20.43 19.43
N CYS A 489 13.17 -20.09 18.13
CA CYS A 489 14.12 -20.66 17.17
C CYS A 489 15.55 -20.52 17.71
N GLU A 490 16.19 -21.64 18.03
CA GLU A 490 17.44 -21.67 18.79
C GLU A 490 18.67 -21.76 17.89
N ALA A 491 19.81 -21.29 18.42
CA ALA A 491 21.12 -21.38 17.80
C ALA A 491 22.16 -21.77 18.86
N LYS A 492 22.42 -23.07 18.99
CA LYS A 492 23.42 -23.64 19.91
C LYS A 492 24.79 -23.62 19.27
N LEU A 493 25.85 -23.33 20.03
CA LEU A 493 27.22 -23.40 19.51
C LEU A 493 27.66 -24.87 19.40
N SER A 494 28.34 -25.24 18.32
CA SER A 494 28.97 -26.55 18.15
C SER A 494 30.08 -26.78 19.18
N GLU A 495 30.39 -28.04 19.48
CA GLU A 495 31.44 -28.43 20.43
C GLU A 495 32.83 -27.88 20.05
N ASP A 496 33.10 -27.74 18.75
CA ASP A 496 34.35 -27.16 18.22
C ASP A 496 34.37 -25.62 18.19
N GLY A 497 33.27 -24.97 18.57
CA GLY A 497 33.12 -23.52 18.64
C GLY A 497 32.97 -22.79 17.29
N LYS A 498 32.94 -23.50 16.15
CA LYS A 498 33.00 -22.89 14.81
C LYS A 498 31.66 -22.62 14.15
N HIS A 499 30.59 -23.27 14.61
CA HIS A 499 29.26 -23.15 14.01
C HIS A 499 28.18 -22.91 15.07
N PHE A 500 27.12 -22.21 14.69
CA PHE A 500 25.82 -22.37 15.30
C PHE A 500 25.07 -23.53 14.62
N ILE A 501 24.44 -24.38 15.41
CA ILE A 501 23.43 -25.35 14.97
C ILE A 501 22.07 -24.70 15.21
N VAL A 502 21.34 -24.42 14.14
CA VAL A 502 20.06 -23.68 14.18
C VAL A 502 18.88 -24.64 14.02
N ASN A 503 17.94 -24.57 14.96
CA ASN A 503 16.72 -25.36 14.97
C ASN A 503 15.49 -24.48 15.25
N GLY A 504 14.39 -24.71 14.53
CA GLY A 504 13.12 -24.00 14.74
C GLY A 504 12.50 -23.48 13.45
N GLU A 505 11.55 -22.55 13.56
CA GLU A 505 10.70 -22.16 12.44
C GLU A 505 10.38 -20.67 12.39
N LYS A 506 10.12 -20.18 11.16
CA LYS A 506 9.81 -18.78 10.85
C LYS A 506 8.60 -18.67 9.92
N LYS A 507 7.79 -17.64 10.10
CA LYS A 507 6.45 -17.52 9.52
C LYS A 507 6.21 -16.14 8.92
N TRP A 508 5.50 -16.10 7.79
CA TRP A 508 5.23 -14.89 7.00
C TRP A 508 6.48 -14.21 6.40
N ILE A 509 7.52 -14.97 6.06
CA ILE A 509 8.78 -14.42 5.56
C ILE A 509 8.66 -14.07 4.07
N THR A 510 8.60 -12.77 3.77
CA THR A 510 8.56 -12.23 2.40
C THR A 510 9.78 -12.66 1.59
N ASN A 511 9.55 -13.04 0.33
CA ASN A 511 10.53 -13.63 -0.61
C ASN A 511 11.20 -14.96 -0.18
N GLY A 512 10.92 -15.50 1.02
CA GLY A 512 11.67 -16.62 1.61
C GLY A 512 11.69 -17.91 0.76
N ILE A 513 10.78 -18.07 -0.20
CA ILE A 513 10.76 -19.19 -1.15
C ILE A 513 11.86 -19.08 -2.22
N TRP A 514 12.33 -17.88 -2.56
CA TRP A 514 13.38 -17.64 -3.57
C TRP A 514 14.72 -17.15 -2.99
N CYS A 515 14.78 -16.76 -1.70
CA CYS A 515 16.01 -16.21 -1.12
C CYS A 515 17.15 -17.23 -0.98
N ASP A 516 18.37 -16.80 -1.29
CA ASP A 516 19.61 -17.49 -0.98
C ASP A 516 20.07 -17.25 0.47
N TYR A 517 19.71 -16.08 1.02
CA TYR A 517 20.16 -15.60 2.32
C TYR A 517 18.99 -15.21 3.23
N PHE A 518 19.07 -15.60 4.50
CA PHE A 518 18.09 -15.32 5.53
C PHE A 518 18.77 -14.61 6.71
N THR A 519 18.46 -13.34 6.88
CA THR A 519 18.85 -12.53 8.04
C THR A 519 17.91 -12.92 9.20
N THR A 520 18.33 -13.89 10.02
CA THR A 520 17.45 -14.66 10.91
C THR A 520 17.68 -14.33 12.39
N ALA A 521 16.60 -14.05 13.12
CA ALA A 521 16.66 -13.80 14.57
C ALA A 521 16.54 -15.11 15.36
N VAL A 522 17.48 -15.38 16.27
CA VAL A 522 17.62 -16.68 16.96
C VAL A 522 17.96 -16.54 18.44
N ARG A 523 17.54 -17.52 19.24
CA ARG A 523 17.82 -17.66 20.68
C ARG A 523 19.22 -18.26 20.89
N THR A 524 20.14 -17.47 21.42
CA THR A 524 21.55 -17.86 21.71
C THR A 524 21.93 -17.71 23.19
N GLY A 525 20.96 -17.34 24.03
CA GLY A 525 21.08 -17.11 25.47
C GLY A 525 19.74 -17.33 26.17
N GLY A 526 19.55 -16.70 27.34
CA GLY A 526 18.32 -16.81 28.14
C GLY A 526 17.12 -16.06 27.54
N GLU A 527 16.11 -15.81 28.38
CA GLU A 527 14.84 -15.17 27.97
C GLU A 527 14.97 -13.68 27.57
N GLY A 528 13.97 -13.17 26.86
CA GLY A 528 13.85 -11.77 26.48
C GLY A 528 14.91 -11.25 25.49
N MET A 529 14.97 -9.93 25.32
CA MET A 529 15.81 -9.24 24.32
C MET A 529 17.30 -9.58 24.41
N ASN A 530 17.82 -9.84 25.62
CA ASN A 530 19.23 -10.09 25.89
C ASN A 530 19.68 -11.56 25.65
N GLY A 531 18.81 -12.41 25.11
CA GLY A 531 19.17 -13.75 24.62
C GLY A 531 19.09 -13.91 23.10
N VAL A 532 18.73 -12.86 22.37
CA VAL A 532 18.55 -12.90 20.92
C VAL A 532 19.85 -12.50 20.20
N SER A 533 20.24 -13.27 19.18
CA SER A 533 21.22 -12.90 18.16
C SER A 533 20.58 -12.78 16.78
N LEU A 534 21.31 -12.20 15.83
CA LEU A 534 20.93 -12.16 14.43
C LEU A 534 22.04 -12.87 13.62
N LEU A 535 21.68 -13.90 12.85
CA LEU A 535 22.60 -14.67 12.01
C LEU A 535 22.22 -14.50 10.54
N LEU A 536 23.22 -14.49 9.64
CA LEU A 536 22.99 -14.70 8.23
C LEU A 536 23.03 -16.20 7.91
N ILE A 537 21.88 -16.82 7.69
CA ILE A 537 21.77 -18.22 7.28
C ILE A 537 21.78 -18.27 5.75
N GLU A 538 22.60 -19.15 5.17
CA GLU A 538 22.62 -19.40 3.72
C GLU A 538 21.73 -20.61 3.41
N ARG A 539 21.02 -20.61 2.28
CA ARG A 539 20.16 -21.74 1.88
C ARG A 539 21.02 -22.98 1.65
N GLY A 540 20.69 -24.06 2.34
CA GLY A 540 21.41 -25.32 2.25
C GLY A 540 20.67 -26.48 2.95
N PRO A 541 21.38 -27.58 3.25
CA PRO A 541 20.82 -28.69 4.02
C PRO A 541 20.17 -28.23 5.34
N GLY A 542 19.03 -28.83 5.68
CA GLY A 542 18.25 -28.46 6.87
C GLY A 542 17.35 -27.22 6.70
N VAL A 543 17.47 -26.45 5.62
CA VAL A 543 16.57 -25.30 5.34
C VAL A 543 15.44 -25.74 4.42
N THR A 544 14.21 -25.85 4.95
CA THR A 544 13.01 -26.11 4.13
C THR A 544 12.10 -24.89 4.07
N THR A 545 11.43 -24.68 2.92
CA THR A 545 10.65 -23.46 2.66
C THR A 545 9.35 -23.77 1.93
N ARG A 546 8.21 -23.34 2.49
CA ARG A 546 6.86 -23.57 1.95
C ARG A 546 6.10 -22.25 1.79
N ARG A 547 5.61 -21.95 0.58
CA ARG A 547 4.80 -20.75 0.30
C ARG A 547 3.51 -20.77 1.13
N MET A 548 3.05 -19.59 1.57
CA MET A 548 1.82 -19.41 2.33
C MET A 548 0.75 -18.73 1.46
N ASP A 549 -0.49 -19.21 1.55
CA ASP A 549 -1.64 -18.56 0.91
C ASP A 549 -2.19 -17.45 1.80
N CYS A 550 -1.93 -16.20 1.40
CA CYS A 550 -2.37 -15.00 2.11
C CYS A 550 -3.58 -14.32 1.40
N GLN A 551 -4.25 -13.40 2.09
CA GLN A 551 -5.42 -12.68 1.57
C GLN A 551 -5.11 -11.86 0.30
N GLY A 552 -3.95 -11.22 0.29
CA GLY A 552 -3.42 -10.44 -0.83
C GLY A 552 -1.90 -10.63 -0.94
N VAL A 553 -1.24 -9.68 -1.61
CA VAL A 553 0.21 -9.63 -1.90
C VAL A 553 0.76 -10.95 -2.47
N TRP A 554 -0.04 -11.65 -3.28
CA TRP A 554 0.18 -13.05 -3.63
C TRP A 554 1.54 -13.34 -4.29
N SER A 555 2.01 -12.43 -5.15
CA SER A 555 3.29 -12.55 -5.85
C SER A 555 4.53 -12.19 -5.01
N SER A 556 4.38 -11.83 -3.73
CA SER A 556 5.49 -11.50 -2.83
C SER A 556 6.29 -12.71 -2.32
N GLY A 557 5.75 -13.92 -2.46
CA GLY A 557 6.38 -15.15 -1.96
C GLY A 557 6.46 -15.23 -0.44
N THR A 558 5.42 -14.79 0.28
CA THR A 558 5.27 -15.01 1.73
C THR A 558 5.45 -16.49 2.09
N THR A 559 6.36 -16.78 3.01
CA THR A 559 6.91 -18.14 3.21
C THR A 559 6.94 -18.56 4.67
N TYR A 560 6.71 -19.86 4.89
CA TYR A 560 7.04 -20.59 6.11
C TYR A 560 8.40 -21.25 5.92
N ILE A 561 9.30 -21.11 6.89
CA ILE A 561 10.66 -21.66 6.86
C ILE A 561 10.84 -22.57 8.08
N THR A 562 11.42 -23.74 7.88
CA THR A 562 11.90 -24.60 8.97
C THR A 562 13.41 -24.78 8.85
N PHE A 563 14.10 -24.71 9.98
CA PHE A 563 15.52 -24.99 10.15
C PHE A 563 15.67 -26.26 10.99
N GLU A 564 16.34 -27.27 10.44
CA GLU A 564 16.61 -28.57 11.06
C GLU A 564 18.13 -28.82 11.04
N ASP A 565 18.77 -28.74 12.21
CA ASP A 565 20.23 -28.87 12.44
C ASP A 565 21.13 -28.06 11.48
N VAL A 566 20.67 -26.87 11.08
CA VAL A 566 21.34 -26.03 10.07
C VAL A 566 22.65 -25.48 10.63
N LYS A 567 23.77 -25.81 9.98
CA LYS A 567 25.12 -25.38 10.38
C LYS A 567 25.45 -24.01 9.78
N VAL A 568 25.56 -23.01 10.65
CA VAL A 568 25.84 -21.61 10.29
C VAL A 568 27.19 -21.21 10.87
N PRO A 569 28.19 -20.79 10.07
CA PRO A 569 29.50 -20.39 10.58
C PRO A 569 29.41 -19.22 11.58
N VAL A 570 30.29 -19.15 12.58
CA VAL A 570 30.26 -18.08 13.60
C VAL A 570 30.55 -16.69 13.03
N GLU A 571 31.25 -16.61 11.89
CA GLU A 571 31.49 -15.38 11.13
C GLU A 571 30.22 -14.80 10.47
N ASN A 572 29.16 -15.61 10.31
CA ASN A 572 27.85 -15.16 9.83
C ASN A 572 27.00 -14.47 10.93
N LEU A 573 27.53 -14.31 12.15
CA LEU A 573 26.92 -13.52 13.21
C LEU A 573 26.90 -12.02 12.86
N LEU A 574 25.71 -11.42 12.82
CA LEU A 574 25.53 -10.00 12.56
C LEU A 574 25.54 -9.22 13.89
N GLY A 575 26.55 -8.37 14.07
CA GLY A 575 26.78 -7.60 15.30
C GLY A 575 27.45 -8.44 16.40
N LYS A 576 26.81 -8.52 17.57
CA LYS A 576 27.33 -9.24 18.74
C LYS A 576 26.32 -10.28 19.24
N LYS A 577 26.83 -11.43 19.72
CA LYS A 577 26.02 -12.49 20.34
C LYS A 577 25.21 -11.89 21.49
N ASN A 578 23.95 -12.31 21.62
CA ASN A 578 23.00 -11.83 22.63
C ASN A 578 22.70 -10.32 22.57
N GLN A 579 22.96 -9.66 21.43
CA GLN A 579 22.61 -8.25 21.16
C GLN A 579 21.83 -8.07 19.84
N GLY A 580 21.36 -9.16 19.21
CA GLY A 580 20.66 -9.14 17.93
C GLY A 580 19.36 -8.31 17.95
N PHE A 581 18.68 -8.22 19.09
CA PHE A 581 17.50 -7.36 19.23
C PHE A 581 17.84 -5.87 18.97
N ARG A 582 19.04 -5.40 19.34
CA ARG A 582 19.46 -4.02 19.05
C ARG A 582 19.70 -3.82 17.55
N VAL A 583 20.28 -4.81 16.87
CA VAL A 583 20.50 -4.81 15.41
C VAL A 583 19.16 -4.74 14.68
N ILE A 584 18.19 -5.59 15.07
CA ILE A 584 16.82 -5.57 14.52
C ILE A 584 16.17 -4.18 14.66
N MET A 585 16.25 -3.58 15.85
CA MET A 585 15.66 -2.27 16.13
C MET A 585 16.25 -1.10 15.33
N THR A 586 17.46 -1.22 14.77
CA THR A 586 18.01 -0.20 13.86
C THR A 586 17.34 -0.19 12.48
N ASN A 587 16.73 -1.30 12.06
CA ASN A 587 16.12 -1.41 10.73
C ASN A 587 14.63 -1.05 10.70
N PHE A 588 13.89 -1.33 11.77
CA PHE A 588 12.43 -1.19 11.81
C PHE A 588 11.90 0.22 11.44
N ASN A 589 12.67 1.29 11.64
CA ASN A 589 12.21 2.63 11.23
C ASN A 589 12.30 2.84 9.70
N HIS A 590 13.28 2.24 9.04
CA HIS A 590 13.42 2.25 7.57
C HIS A 590 12.34 1.37 6.92
N GLU A 591 12.10 0.17 7.46
CA GLU A 591 10.96 -0.69 7.07
C GLU A 591 9.62 0.05 7.14
N ARG A 592 9.36 0.77 8.24
CA ARG A 592 8.12 1.55 8.43
C ARG A 592 7.99 2.69 7.42
N ILE A 593 9.08 3.38 7.09
CA ILE A 593 9.10 4.40 6.03
C ILE A 593 8.75 3.76 4.69
N GLY A 594 9.34 2.61 4.35
CA GLY A 594 8.99 1.84 3.14
C GLY A 594 7.50 1.46 3.08
N ILE A 595 6.91 1.06 4.21
CA ILE A 595 5.46 0.76 4.34
C ILE A 595 4.61 2.03 4.14
N ILE A 596 5.00 3.16 4.72
CA ILE A 596 4.28 4.44 4.60
C ILE A 596 4.21 4.87 3.13
N ILE A 597 5.34 4.86 2.42
CA ILE A 597 5.43 5.27 1.01
C ILE A 597 4.48 4.43 0.15
N GLN A 598 4.56 3.10 0.29
CA GLN A 598 3.67 2.16 -0.41
C GLN A 598 2.19 2.45 -0.14
N CYS A 599 1.80 2.61 1.14
CA CYS A 599 0.41 2.90 1.52
C CYS A 599 -0.11 4.19 0.89
N LEU A 600 0.70 5.25 0.87
CA LEU A 600 0.30 6.54 0.33
C LEU A 600 0.23 6.54 -1.21
N ARG A 601 1.15 5.84 -1.91
CA ARG A 601 1.02 5.66 -3.36
C ARG A 601 -0.18 4.80 -3.72
N PHE A 602 -0.43 3.68 -3.05
CA PHE A 602 -1.64 2.88 -3.33
C PHE A 602 -2.92 3.65 -3.02
N SER A 603 -2.91 4.54 -2.03
CA SER A 603 -4.01 5.48 -1.78
C SER A 603 -4.21 6.44 -2.96
N ARG A 604 -3.12 7.00 -3.52
CA ARG A 604 -3.15 7.82 -4.75
C ARG A 604 -3.66 7.03 -5.96
N VAL A 605 -3.24 5.79 -6.18
CA VAL A 605 -3.75 4.92 -7.26
C VAL A 605 -5.24 4.63 -7.11
N CYS A 606 -5.70 4.28 -5.90
CA CYS A 606 -7.12 4.10 -5.59
C CYS A 606 -7.94 5.38 -5.86
N TYR A 607 -7.37 6.56 -5.57
CA TYR A 607 -7.97 7.84 -5.90
C TYR A 607 -8.02 8.11 -7.42
N GLU A 608 -6.88 7.95 -8.10
CA GLU A 608 -6.70 8.21 -9.53
C GLU A 608 -7.67 7.38 -10.38
N GLU A 609 -7.70 6.06 -10.16
CA GLU A 609 -8.61 5.16 -10.85
C GLU A 609 -10.08 5.48 -10.52
N SER A 610 -10.38 5.96 -9.31
CA SER A 610 -11.72 6.42 -8.93
C SER A 610 -12.14 7.68 -9.67
N VAL A 611 -11.26 8.67 -9.86
CA VAL A 611 -11.55 9.87 -10.66
C VAL A 611 -11.70 9.52 -12.14
N LYS A 612 -10.80 8.68 -12.68
CA LYS A 612 -10.83 8.20 -14.07
C LYS A 612 -12.12 7.41 -14.35
N TYR A 613 -12.53 6.51 -13.46
CA TYR A 613 -13.80 5.78 -13.60
C TYR A 613 -15.02 6.67 -13.40
N ALA A 614 -15.02 7.54 -12.37
CA ALA A 614 -16.17 8.40 -12.07
C ALA A 614 -16.50 9.40 -13.20
N ASN A 615 -15.49 9.78 -14.00
CA ASN A 615 -15.65 10.63 -15.18
C ASN A 615 -16.07 9.88 -16.47
N LYS A 616 -15.99 8.55 -16.48
CA LYS A 616 -16.38 7.67 -17.61
C LYS A 616 -17.74 7.01 -17.38
N ARG A 617 -17.99 6.46 -16.18
CA ARG A 617 -19.23 5.74 -15.85
C ARG A 617 -20.41 6.70 -15.69
N ARG A 618 -21.58 6.32 -16.23
CA ARG A 618 -22.87 7.00 -16.02
C ARG A 618 -23.86 6.18 -15.19
N THR A 619 -24.70 6.88 -14.42
CA THR A 619 -25.89 6.37 -13.71
C THR A 619 -26.92 7.50 -13.59
N PHE A 620 -28.21 7.20 -13.75
CA PHE A 620 -29.29 8.19 -13.70
C PHE A 620 -29.04 9.40 -14.64
N GLY A 621 -28.75 9.11 -15.91
CA GLY A 621 -28.45 10.08 -16.98
C GLY A 621 -27.03 10.67 -16.94
N LYS A 622 -26.52 11.01 -15.75
CA LYS A 622 -25.27 11.75 -15.56
C LYS A 622 -24.05 10.86 -15.24
N LYS A 623 -22.83 11.40 -15.32
CA LYS A 623 -21.60 10.72 -14.88
C LYS A 623 -21.62 10.50 -13.36
N LEU A 624 -20.90 9.49 -12.85
CA LEU A 624 -20.74 9.29 -11.41
C LEU A 624 -20.19 10.54 -10.71
N TYR A 625 -19.20 11.20 -11.31
CA TYR A 625 -18.63 12.45 -10.78
C TYR A 625 -19.67 13.59 -10.61
N GLU A 626 -20.76 13.58 -11.36
CA GLU A 626 -21.83 14.59 -11.25
C GLU A 626 -22.77 14.35 -10.05
N HIS A 627 -22.66 13.21 -9.36
CA HIS A 627 -23.35 12.96 -8.08
C HIS A 627 -22.54 13.50 -6.88
N PRO A 628 -23.11 14.37 -6.02
CA PRO A 628 -22.38 14.97 -4.89
C PRO A 628 -21.71 13.96 -3.95
N VAL A 629 -22.37 12.82 -3.70
CA VAL A 629 -21.84 11.75 -2.82
C VAL A 629 -20.55 11.11 -3.34
N ILE A 630 -20.29 11.13 -4.65
CA ILE A 630 -19.03 10.64 -5.24
C ILE A 630 -17.93 11.68 -5.03
N ARG A 631 -18.24 12.98 -5.24
CA ARG A 631 -17.28 14.08 -4.99
C ARG A 631 -16.90 14.17 -3.50
N LEU A 632 -17.85 13.89 -2.60
CA LEU A 632 -17.58 13.80 -1.16
C LEU A 632 -16.57 12.69 -0.82
N LYS A 633 -16.75 11.48 -1.38
CA LYS A 633 -15.79 10.37 -1.20
C LYS A 633 -14.39 10.74 -1.68
N LEU A 634 -14.29 11.30 -2.89
CA LEU A 634 -13.03 11.78 -3.46
C LEU A 634 -12.37 12.86 -2.57
N ALA A 635 -13.12 13.85 -2.10
CA ALA A 635 -12.60 14.88 -1.19
C ALA A 635 -12.08 14.30 0.14
N HIS A 636 -12.77 13.28 0.70
CA HIS A 636 -12.30 12.58 1.89
C HIS A 636 -11.04 11.74 1.66
N MET A 637 -10.88 11.13 0.49
CA MET A 637 -9.65 10.43 0.11
C MET A 637 -8.48 11.42 -0.04
N ALA A 638 -8.63 12.44 -0.89
CA ALA A 638 -7.59 13.44 -1.16
C ALA A 638 -7.07 14.11 0.11
N ARG A 639 -7.96 14.59 1.00
CA ARG A 639 -7.53 15.28 2.24
C ARG A 639 -6.72 14.40 3.22
N GLN A 640 -6.87 13.08 3.16
CA GLN A 640 -6.12 12.14 4.00
C GLN A 640 -4.78 11.77 3.35
N ILE A 641 -4.78 11.60 2.03
CA ILE A 641 -3.56 11.41 1.22
C ILE A 641 -2.61 12.59 1.40
N GLU A 642 -3.07 13.82 1.12
CA GLU A 642 -2.24 15.03 1.16
C GLU A 642 -1.67 15.31 2.56
N ALA A 643 -2.50 15.22 3.61
CA ALA A 643 -2.05 15.43 4.98
C ALA A 643 -1.00 14.39 5.43
N SER A 644 -1.14 13.13 4.99
CA SER A 644 -0.19 12.07 5.32
C SER A 644 1.08 12.15 4.47
N TYR A 645 0.99 12.59 3.21
CA TYR A 645 2.13 12.76 2.31
C TYR A 645 3.02 13.94 2.75
N ALA A 646 2.44 15.07 3.13
CA ALA A 646 3.19 16.20 3.69
C ALA A 646 3.92 15.83 5.01
N TRP A 647 3.36 14.92 5.81
CA TRP A 647 4.04 14.37 6.99
C TRP A 647 5.17 13.41 6.61
N LEU A 648 5.00 12.58 5.58
CA LEU A 648 6.07 11.74 5.01
C LEU A 648 7.25 12.60 4.54
N GLU A 649 7.02 13.57 3.67
CA GLU A 649 8.06 14.47 3.15
C GLU A 649 8.83 15.16 4.29
N ASN A 650 8.12 15.64 5.31
CA ASN A 650 8.75 16.23 6.48
C ASN A 650 9.63 15.22 7.25
N LEU A 651 9.17 13.97 7.44
CA LEU A 651 9.98 12.94 8.11
C LEU A 651 11.20 12.52 7.31
N ILE A 652 11.11 12.41 5.97
CA ILE A 652 12.29 12.15 5.12
C ILE A 652 13.31 13.29 5.27
N PHE A 653 12.85 14.54 5.21
CA PHE A 653 13.70 15.71 5.45
C PHE A 653 14.36 15.67 6.83
N GLN A 654 13.63 15.37 7.92
CA GLN A 654 14.24 15.25 9.24
C GLN A 654 15.26 14.10 9.31
N CYS A 655 14.98 12.93 8.69
CA CYS A 655 15.93 11.82 8.62
C CYS A 655 17.22 12.19 7.87
N GLN A 656 17.13 13.04 6.85
CA GLN A 656 18.26 13.49 6.03
C GLN A 656 19.05 14.66 6.66
N LYS A 657 18.52 15.33 7.70
CA LYS A 657 19.20 16.43 8.41
C LYS A 657 19.69 16.05 9.82
N MET A 658 19.16 14.99 10.43
CA MET A 658 19.63 14.44 11.70
C MET A 658 20.71 13.36 11.50
N GLY A 659 21.64 13.22 12.44
CA GLY A 659 22.52 12.06 12.47
C GLY A 659 21.76 10.78 12.86
N GLU A 660 22.21 9.59 12.42
CA GLU A 660 21.48 8.32 12.60
C GLU A 660 20.97 8.09 14.04
N THR A 661 21.84 8.26 15.04
CA THR A 661 21.48 8.13 16.47
C THR A 661 20.42 9.14 16.92
N GLU A 662 20.45 10.36 16.38
CA GLU A 662 19.48 11.41 16.69
C GLU A 662 18.12 11.12 16.02
N ALA A 663 18.14 10.73 14.74
CA ALA A 663 16.96 10.34 13.99
C ALA A 663 16.26 9.12 14.64
N MET A 664 17.02 8.08 15.00
CA MET A 664 16.53 6.91 15.73
C MET A 664 15.85 7.30 17.05
N LEU A 665 16.46 8.21 17.82
CA LEU A 665 15.91 8.65 19.10
C LEU A 665 14.63 9.47 18.92
N LYS A 666 14.71 10.56 18.14
CA LYS A 666 13.65 11.58 18.02
C LYS A 666 12.48 11.14 17.14
N LEU A 667 12.75 10.52 15.99
CA LEU A 667 11.75 10.30 14.95
C LEU A 667 11.02 8.96 15.10
N GLY A 668 11.54 8.00 15.85
CA GLY A 668 10.94 6.67 16.00
C GLY A 668 9.48 6.67 16.48
N GLY A 669 9.08 7.66 17.31
CA GLY A 669 7.68 7.86 17.68
C GLY A 669 6.81 8.37 16.52
N ALA A 670 7.26 9.42 15.84
CA ALA A 670 6.55 10.02 14.71
C ALA A 670 6.44 9.06 13.50
N ILE A 671 7.47 8.26 13.22
CA ILE A 671 7.46 7.22 12.19
C ILE A 671 6.43 6.13 12.52
N ALA A 672 6.33 5.69 13.77
CA ALA A 672 5.30 4.75 14.20
C ALA A 672 3.88 5.36 14.05
N GLY A 673 3.70 6.63 14.43
CA GLY A 673 2.45 7.36 14.22
C GLY A 673 2.03 7.46 12.75
N LEU A 674 2.96 7.85 11.87
CA LEU A 674 2.68 7.94 10.43
C LEU A 674 2.46 6.55 9.80
N LYS A 675 3.11 5.48 10.30
CA LYS A 675 2.85 4.10 9.84
C LYS A 675 1.36 3.78 9.99
N ALA A 676 0.81 3.91 11.21
CA ALA A 676 -0.61 3.65 11.46
C ALA A 676 -1.53 4.61 10.68
N GLN A 677 -1.19 5.90 10.60
CA GLN A 677 -1.97 6.87 9.81
C GLN A 677 -1.99 6.52 8.31
N SER A 678 -0.88 6.03 7.76
CA SER A 678 -0.76 5.67 6.34
C SER A 678 -1.57 4.41 6.00
N THR A 679 -1.60 3.40 6.89
CA THR A 679 -2.36 2.16 6.69
C THR A 679 -3.87 2.39 6.82
N VAL A 680 -4.30 3.21 7.79
CA VAL A 680 -5.70 3.66 7.91
C VAL A 680 -6.12 4.49 6.68
N THR A 681 -5.24 5.35 6.17
CA THR A 681 -5.49 6.12 4.93
C THR A 681 -5.66 5.19 3.73
N PHE A 682 -4.84 4.14 3.62
CA PHE A 682 -4.92 3.16 2.55
C PHE A 682 -6.18 2.29 2.64
N GLU A 683 -6.53 1.77 3.84
CA GLU A 683 -7.79 1.04 4.04
C GLU A 683 -9.00 1.89 3.68
N PHE A 684 -9.03 3.17 4.10
CA PHE A 684 -10.09 4.10 3.72
C PHE A 684 -10.16 4.30 2.20
N CYS A 685 -9.03 4.57 1.54
CA CYS A 685 -8.99 4.86 0.10
C CYS A 685 -9.34 3.63 -0.75
N ALA A 686 -8.86 2.44 -0.39
CA ALA A 686 -9.21 1.20 -1.08
C ALA A 686 -10.70 0.87 -0.92
N ARG A 687 -11.27 1.04 0.29
CA ARG A 687 -12.70 0.84 0.55
C ARG A 687 -13.58 1.83 -0.22
N GLU A 688 -13.22 3.11 -0.25
CA GLU A 688 -13.99 4.10 -1.02
C GLU A 688 -13.85 3.94 -2.53
N ALA A 689 -12.66 3.59 -3.03
CA ALA A 689 -12.47 3.26 -4.44
C ALA A 689 -13.32 2.05 -4.83
N SER A 690 -13.31 0.98 -4.01
CA SER A 690 -14.17 -0.19 -4.22
C SER A 690 -15.65 0.22 -4.26
N GLN A 691 -16.10 1.08 -3.34
CA GLN A 691 -17.48 1.56 -3.33
C GLN A 691 -17.84 2.44 -4.54
N ILE A 692 -16.88 3.18 -5.12
CA ILE A 692 -17.05 3.99 -6.35
C ILE A 692 -17.14 3.10 -7.59
N PHE A 693 -16.35 2.02 -7.67
CA PHE A 693 -16.39 1.04 -8.75
C PHE A 693 -17.63 0.13 -8.69
N GLY A 694 -18.13 -0.17 -7.49
CA GLY A 694 -19.28 -1.03 -7.27
C GLY A 694 -18.97 -2.48 -7.65
N GLY A 695 -19.88 -3.15 -8.37
CA GLY A 695 -19.69 -4.55 -8.77
C GLY A 695 -18.41 -4.84 -9.59
N LEU A 696 -17.73 -3.82 -10.14
CA LEU A 696 -16.46 -4.00 -10.84
C LEU A 696 -15.26 -4.24 -9.91
N SER A 697 -15.28 -3.81 -8.65
CA SER A 697 -14.21 -4.09 -7.68
C SER A 697 -14.41 -5.39 -6.90
N TYR A 698 -15.54 -6.07 -7.11
CA TYR A 698 -15.80 -7.41 -6.58
C TYR A 698 -15.30 -8.53 -7.53
N SER A 699 -15.05 -8.18 -8.80
CA SER A 699 -14.52 -9.10 -9.81
C SER A 699 -13.02 -8.89 -10.01
N ARG A 700 -12.24 -9.97 -10.00
CA ARG A 700 -10.82 -9.95 -10.36
C ARG A 700 -10.63 -9.51 -11.81
N GLY A 701 -9.57 -8.73 -12.04
CA GLY A 701 -9.21 -8.24 -13.38
C GLY A 701 -10.17 -7.19 -13.97
N GLY A 702 -10.19 -7.09 -15.30
CA GLY A 702 -11.00 -6.10 -16.01
C GLY A 702 -10.70 -4.65 -15.58
N GLN A 703 -11.71 -3.77 -15.68
CA GLN A 703 -11.55 -2.35 -15.34
C GLN A 703 -11.36 -2.10 -13.83
N GLY A 704 -11.87 -2.95 -12.95
CA GLY A 704 -11.75 -2.80 -11.50
C GLY A 704 -10.49 -3.43 -10.88
N GLY A 705 -9.72 -4.20 -11.65
CA GLY A 705 -8.69 -5.09 -11.13
C GLY A 705 -7.55 -4.44 -10.32
N LYS A 706 -7.21 -3.16 -10.56
CA LYS A 706 -6.27 -2.43 -9.68
C LYS A 706 -6.87 -2.21 -8.29
N VAL A 707 -8.13 -1.80 -8.22
CA VAL A 707 -8.86 -1.52 -6.96
C VAL A 707 -9.19 -2.81 -6.21
N GLU A 708 -9.61 -3.86 -6.91
CA GLU A 708 -9.88 -5.19 -6.33
C GLU A 708 -8.62 -5.77 -5.66
N ARG A 709 -7.47 -5.71 -6.34
CA ARG A 709 -6.19 -6.17 -5.80
C ARG A 709 -5.75 -5.36 -4.60
N LEU A 710 -5.71 -4.04 -4.72
CA LEU A 710 -5.29 -3.17 -3.62
C LEU A 710 -6.20 -3.30 -2.39
N TYR A 711 -7.50 -3.57 -2.57
CA TYR A 711 -8.42 -3.85 -1.47
C TYR A 711 -8.11 -5.16 -0.72
N ARG A 712 -7.62 -6.21 -1.41
CA ARG A 712 -7.09 -7.43 -0.77
C ARG A 712 -5.75 -7.19 -0.06
N ASP A 713 -4.90 -6.35 -0.64
CA ASP A 713 -3.55 -6.09 -0.13
C ASP A 713 -3.53 -5.30 1.19
N VAL A 714 -4.57 -4.49 1.50
CA VAL A 714 -4.64 -3.62 2.70
C VAL A 714 -4.14 -4.27 3.99
N ARG A 715 -4.63 -5.47 4.34
CA ARG A 715 -4.26 -6.10 5.63
C ARG A 715 -2.81 -6.58 5.68
N ALA A 716 -2.15 -6.76 4.53
CA ALA A 716 -0.71 -6.98 4.46
C ALA A 716 0.10 -5.73 4.83
N TYR A 717 -0.49 -4.53 4.80
CA TYR A 717 0.20 -3.29 5.21
C TYR A 717 -0.15 -2.85 6.64
N ALA A 718 -1.39 -3.06 7.07
CA ALA A 718 -1.82 -2.75 8.43
C ALA A 718 -1.06 -3.53 9.52
N ILE A 719 -0.67 -4.79 9.26
CA ILE A 719 -0.19 -5.73 10.29
C ILE A 719 1.36 -5.74 10.49
N PRO A 720 2.22 -5.96 9.47
CA PRO A 720 3.68 -5.97 9.64
C PRO A 720 4.27 -4.55 9.78
N GLY A 721 5.57 -4.44 10.05
CA GLY A 721 6.19 -3.22 10.62
C GLY A 721 5.77 -2.91 12.07
N GLY A 722 4.89 -3.75 12.63
CA GLY A 722 4.12 -3.52 13.86
C GLY A 722 2.67 -3.16 13.53
N SER A 723 1.71 -3.77 14.24
CA SER A 723 0.28 -3.49 14.03
C SER A 723 -0.10 -2.07 14.46
N GLU A 724 -1.24 -1.58 13.98
CA GLU A 724 -1.70 -0.21 14.21
C GLU A 724 -1.80 0.13 15.71
N GLU A 725 -2.22 -0.82 16.55
CA GLU A 725 -2.29 -0.67 18.01
C GLU A 725 -0.89 -0.51 18.62
N ILE A 726 0.05 -1.39 18.25
CA ILE A 726 1.44 -1.36 18.74
C ILE A 726 2.16 -0.10 18.26
N MET A 727 1.84 0.40 17.06
CA MET A 727 2.43 1.61 16.48
C MET A 727 1.87 2.90 17.10
N LEU A 728 0.57 2.96 17.39
CA LEU A 728 -0.03 4.10 18.10
C LEU A 728 0.46 4.19 19.55
N ASP A 729 0.53 3.05 20.26
CA ASP A 729 1.10 2.98 21.61
C ASP A 729 2.61 3.31 21.63
N LEU A 730 3.40 2.74 20.71
CA LEU A 730 4.82 3.07 20.56
C LEU A 730 5.03 4.56 20.24
N SER A 731 4.20 5.14 19.37
CA SER A 731 4.24 6.56 19.01
C SER A 731 4.16 7.45 20.24
N ILE A 732 3.15 7.25 21.08
CA ILE A 732 2.95 8.04 22.30
C ILE A 732 4.04 7.73 23.34
N ARG A 733 4.34 6.46 23.64
CA ARG A 733 5.33 6.09 24.67
C ARG A 733 6.73 6.59 24.32
N GLN A 734 7.19 6.42 23.08
CA GLN A 734 8.50 6.91 22.65
C GLN A 734 8.54 8.44 22.64
N SER A 735 7.50 9.11 22.12
CA SER A 735 7.43 10.57 22.11
C SER A 735 7.48 11.15 23.53
N MET A 736 6.68 10.63 24.46
CA MET A 736 6.68 11.06 25.86
C MET A 736 8.03 10.81 26.54
N ARG A 737 8.67 9.66 26.28
CA ARG A 737 10.01 9.34 26.82
C ARG A 737 11.06 10.35 26.35
N VAL A 738 11.10 10.64 25.05
CA VAL A 738 12.07 11.55 24.44
C VAL A 738 11.84 12.98 24.92
N HIS A 739 10.60 13.48 24.88
CA HIS A 739 10.30 14.84 25.31
C HIS A 739 10.54 15.04 26.81
N LYS A 740 10.27 14.03 27.65
CA LYS A 740 10.66 14.07 29.08
C LYS A 740 12.18 14.19 29.26
N ALA A 741 12.98 13.47 28.47
CA ALA A 741 14.45 13.59 28.48
C ALA A 741 14.95 14.94 27.95
N LEU A 742 14.20 15.59 27.04
CA LEU A 742 14.46 16.94 26.54
C LEU A 742 13.88 18.07 27.42
N GLY A 743 13.39 17.77 28.63
CA GLY A 743 12.93 18.78 29.59
C GLY A 743 11.49 19.28 29.37
N MET A 744 10.61 18.45 28.78
CA MET A 744 9.17 18.72 28.69
C MET A 744 8.57 19.11 30.03
N LYS A 745 7.73 20.15 29.99
CA LYS A 745 6.91 20.62 31.12
C LYS A 745 5.47 20.18 30.90
N LEU A 746 4.84 19.72 31.97
CA LEU A 746 3.42 19.33 32.07
C LEU A 746 2.77 20.17 33.18
#